data_AF-A0A4P6MP06-F1
#
_entry.id   AF-A0A4P6MP06-F1
#
_cell.length_a   1.000
_cell.length_b   1.000
_cell.length_c   1.000
_cell.angle_alpha   90.00
_cell.angle_beta   90.00
_cell.angle_gamma   90.00
#
_symmetry.space_group_name_H-M   'P 1'
#
loop_
_entity.id
_entity.type
_entity.pdbx_description
1 polymer ?
#
loop_
_entity_poly.entity_id
_entity_poly.type
_entity_poly.pdbx_seq_one_letter_code
_entity_poly.pdbx_strand_id
1 'polypeptide(L)'
;MSRKKRLIYSLGSIVSLSLPLTVISMGENGTDSEQPNSPDDSNEIDKSTVEQPKDYDPSFSTFEDFSEKRIKQALTELPEVVISALKNEIEKLKNDDQIEYRKSLSKQIYLYALLDFFEANKEDLKNNPENYGFYITFPNVVSKLRLYERGSVQYNDKIYSNVIFGANDQAENTKYNRVVSNPQNDIKVETSQEKNFINRDNFEKTIRQYAVELLKSAFDISFNDSDVLLLDKDIELKQEKITNDTETINGFSVTTPKGYNSWKDYIIAKIKPRFIDFDLTQNQQFQPEDPQQQQQQTSPPNIPPLVPNQGQPAPANPIPPDSVAEAIPSLAPYVRSEHATKSLSELSALITTNSKDVFFFNNPINTRFEYEVVEIKDKEARVSVYEKEKPNLKRVYPVAFNFEANRDPILQKIRYTTVESIKNTVLKFYESLGLDDKIDFKKLNDPILANSFFSVVDLFVKLVYSDLFVQEQEKNIDNWRKRISNINDNKAFSKVARQAKAMFISYVFQSKLNNSNAWTTIPNAYETFVQRYKIDVFRLNKDIITENINLLNTTYKEKLNNQTTYTIRPIDEFFVKTERDVSILKSNSESNPRNLNSWYDEYIQQISGVRKNFTILRTLADSKKIDDNNFKDYDAAYQEALKQNSERSVKVQGVKKEFGISMLVLGSLILTLFIILIALNIKTVKQRKLRNVYITLLAITLSVMLAGVLLILI
;
A
#
# COMPACT_ATOMS: atom_id res chain seq x y z
N MET A 1 -61.67 0.46 -25.41
CA MET A 1 -60.99 1.24 -24.37
C MET A 1 -59.74 0.49 -23.92
N SER A 2 -58.62 1.20 -23.81
CA SER A 2 -57.23 0.72 -23.90
C SER A 2 -56.48 1.02 -22.60
N ARG A 3 -55.63 0.08 -22.14
CA ARG A 3 -54.32 0.34 -21.51
C ARG A 3 -53.38 -0.81 -21.87
N LYS A 4 -52.51 -0.61 -22.87
CA LYS A 4 -51.10 -0.16 -22.78
C LYS A 4 -50.15 -1.27 -22.29
N LYS A 5 -49.51 -1.90 -23.27
CA LYS A 5 -48.20 -2.57 -23.17
C LYS A 5 -47.10 -1.51 -23.33
N ARG A 6 -46.06 -1.60 -22.52
CA ARG A 6 -44.70 -1.13 -22.81
C ARG A 6 -43.76 -2.24 -22.37
N LEU A 7 -42.80 -2.61 -23.22
CA LEU A 7 -41.36 -2.66 -22.95
C LEU A 7 -40.67 -3.67 -23.90
N ILE A 8 -40.40 -3.27 -25.15
CA ILE A 8 -39.31 -3.86 -25.95
C ILE A 8 -38.78 -2.75 -26.86
N TYR A 9 -37.62 -2.20 -26.54
CA TYR A 9 -36.68 -1.55 -27.47
C TYR A 9 -35.34 -1.39 -26.75
N SER A 10 -34.38 -2.26 -27.03
CA SER A 10 -32.94 -1.96 -26.91
C SER A 10 -32.13 -3.07 -27.56
N LEU A 11 -32.02 -3.02 -28.89
CA LEU A 11 -30.96 -3.71 -29.64
C LEU A 11 -30.85 -2.98 -30.98
N GLY A 12 -29.92 -2.04 -31.05
CA GLY A 12 -29.66 -1.28 -32.26
C GLY A 12 -28.65 -0.19 -32.01
N SER A 13 -27.37 -0.48 -32.27
CA SER A 13 -26.41 0.44 -32.89
C SER A 13 -25.00 -0.16 -32.85
N ILE A 14 -24.65 -0.92 -33.90
CA ILE A 14 -23.27 -1.05 -34.37
C ILE A 14 -23.03 0.22 -35.19
N VAL A 15 -22.11 1.08 -34.76
CA VAL A 15 -21.61 2.19 -35.57
C VAL A 15 -20.10 2.05 -35.66
N SER A 16 -19.68 1.51 -36.80
CA SER A 16 -18.41 1.76 -37.46
C SER A 16 -18.21 3.26 -37.68
N LEU A 17 -17.06 3.82 -37.30
CA LEU A 17 -16.56 5.07 -37.91
C LEU A 17 -15.03 5.08 -37.95
N SER A 18 -14.56 5.34 -39.16
CA SER A 18 -13.21 5.46 -39.67
C SER A 18 -12.53 6.79 -39.31
N LEU A 19 -11.20 6.78 -39.41
CA LEU A 19 -10.19 7.85 -39.21
C LEU A 19 -10.51 9.21 -39.88
N PRO A 20 -9.79 10.29 -39.53
CA PRO A 20 -8.63 10.65 -40.36
C PRO A 20 -7.37 11.08 -39.60
N LEU A 21 -6.23 10.67 -40.17
CA LEU A 21 -4.89 11.18 -39.95
C LEU A 21 -4.77 12.64 -40.43
N THR A 22 -3.99 13.44 -39.70
CA THR A 22 -3.38 14.67 -40.22
C THR A 22 -1.87 14.53 -40.17
N VAL A 23 -1.26 14.83 -41.32
CA VAL A 23 0.18 14.83 -41.61
C VAL A 23 0.72 16.21 -41.32
N ILE A 24 1.79 16.32 -40.53
CA ILE A 24 2.71 17.47 -40.58
C ILE A 24 4.14 16.91 -40.57
N SER A 25 4.87 17.21 -41.63
CA SER A 25 6.28 16.95 -41.88
C SER A 25 7.17 18.07 -41.34
N MET A 26 8.49 17.85 -41.41
CA MET A 26 9.66 18.71 -41.06
C MET A 26 10.24 18.40 -39.68
N GLY A 27 11.53 18.20 -39.50
CA GLY A 27 12.68 18.32 -40.39
C GLY A 27 13.95 17.90 -39.64
N GLU A 28 14.92 17.46 -40.43
CA GLU A 28 16.22 16.86 -40.11
C GLU A 28 17.26 17.83 -39.51
N ASN A 29 18.37 17.22 -39.06
CA ASN A 29 19.68 17.74 -38.63
C ASN A 29 19.86 17.85 -37.09
N GLY A 30 20.89 17.31 -36.47
CA GLY A 30 22.08 16.62 -36.97
C GLY A 30 23.13 16.47 -35.86
N THR A 31 23.93 15.41 -36.01
CA THR A 31 25.37 15.27 -35.69
C THR A 31 25.87 15.04 -34.25
N ASP A 32 26.42 13.82 -34.08
CA ASP A 32 27.78 13.44 -33.66
C ASP A 32 28.41 13.99 -32.38
N SER A 33 28.80 13.04 -31.50
CA SER A 33 30.16 12.91 -30.94
C SER A 33 30.17 11.71 -29.96
N GLU A 34 30.76 10.59 -30.36
CA GLU A 34 32.11 10.12 -29.96
C GLU A 34 32.21 9.57 -28.51
N GLN A 35 32.34 8.25 -28.43
CA GLN A 35 32.99 7.53 -27.32
C GLN A 35 34.48 7.89 -27.26
N PRO A 36 35.11 7.69 -26.10
CA PRO A 36 36.12 6.62 -26.09
C PRO A 36 36.19 5.77 -24.80
N ASN A 37 36.37 4.48 -25.06
CA ASN A 37 37.31 3.53 -24.44
C ASN A 37 37.36 3.32 -22.92
N SER A 38 36.95 2.11 -22.52
CA SER A 38 37.59 1.31 -21.48
C SER A 38 39.01 0.88 -21.87
N PRO A 39 39.83 0.51 -20.88
CA PRO A 39 40.65 -0.69 -20.98
C PRO A 39 40.29 -1.71 -19.88
N ASP A 40 39.98 -2.90 -20.37
CA ASP A 40 40.43 -4.23 -19.92
C ASP A 40 41.57 -4.23 -18.89
N ASP A 41 41.45 -5.01 -17.79
CA ASP A 41 42.32 -6.17 -17.55
C ASP A 41 41.95 -6.98 -16.28
N SER A 42 41.72 -8.27 -16.53
CA SER A 42 42.14 -9.50 -15.81
C SER A 42 42.26 -9.67 -14.27
N ASN A 43 41.76 -10.85 -13.89
CA ASN A 43 42.29 -11.85 -12.93
C ASN A 43 41.90 -11.87 -11.44
N GLU A 44 41.30 -13.03 -11.10
CA GLU A 44 41.16 -13.71 -9.82
C GLU A 44 42.29 -13.47 -8.80
N ILE A 45 41.92 -13.38 -7.52
CA ILE A 45 42.51 -14.18 -6.42
C ILE A 45 41.53 -14.17 -5.23
N ASP A 46 41.20 -15.39 -4.82
CA ASP A 46 40.53 -15.79 -3.59
C ASP A 46 41.31 -15.30 -2.35
N LYS A 47 40.69 -14.45 -1.51
CA LYS A 47 41.22 -14.07 -0.20
C LYS A 47 40.09 -13.97 0.82
N SER A 48 40.11 -14.91 1.75
CA SER A 48 39.39 -14.88 3.02
C SER A 48 39.65 -13.54 3.74
N THR A 49 38.63 -12.69 3.86
CA THR A 49 38.70 -11.46 4.64
C THR A 49 38.52 -11.76 6.13
N VAL A 50 39.65 -11.64 6.84
CA VAL A 50 39.76 -11.38 8.26
C VAL A 50 38.90 -10.16 8.63
N GLU A 51 38.08 -10.27 9.68
CA GLU A 51 37.34 -9.15 10.28
C GLU A 51 38.28 -8.00 10.65
N GLN A 52 38.11 -6.84 10.02
CA GLN A 52 38.72 -5.59 10.49
C GLN A 52 37.83 -4.91 11.54
N PRO A 53 38.41 -4.22 12.56
CA PRO A 53 37.66 -3.46 13.55
C PRO A 53 36.87 -2.29 12.92
N LYS A 54 35.59 -2.13 13.28
CA LYS A 54 34.73 -1.00 12.86
C LYS A 54 35.26 0.33 13.43
N ASP A 55 35.80 1.20 12.58
CA ASP A 55 36.19 2.59 12.92
C ASP A 55 35.11 3.60 12.50
N TYR A 56 35.14 4.83 13.04
CA TYR A 56 34.18 5.90 12.71
C TYR A 56 34.34 6.39 11.27
N ASP A 57 33.29 7.02 10.71
CA ASP A 57 33.41 7.69 9.41
C ASP A 57 34.55 8.74 9.45
N PRO A 58 35.52 8.74 8.51
CA PRO A 58 36.64 9.67 8.52
C PRO A 58 36.21 11.16 8.51
N SER A 59 34.99 11.45 8.06
CA SER A 59 34.42 12.79 7.97
C SER A 59 33.51 13.17 9.14
N PHE A 60 33.42 12.36 10.20
CA PHE A 60 32.57 12.63 11.37
C PHE A 60 32.80 14.02 11.97
N SER A 61 34.05 14.51 11.96
CA SER A 61 34.38 15.86 12.45
C SER A 61 33.69 17.00 11.68
N THR A 62 33.17 16.73 10.49
CA THR A 62 32.45 17.72 9.65
C THR A 62 30.93 17.66 9.82
N PHE A 63 30.41 16.71 10.61
CA PHE A 63 28.98 16.49 10.74
C PHE A 63 28.28 17.62 11.50
N GLU A 64 28.90 18.11 12.57
CA GLU A 64 28.38 19.23 13.37
C GLU A 64 28.15 20.47 12.50
N ASP A 65 29.17 20.92 11.76
CA ASP A 65 29.08 22.08 10.87
C ASP A 65 27.98 21.95 9.82
N PHE A 66 27.85 20.75 9.23
CA PHE A 66 26.80 20.48 8.24
C PHE A 66 25.40 20.53 8.87
N SER A 67 25.23 19.90 10.03
CA SER A 67 23.98 19.91 10.79
C SER A 67 23.57 21.33 11.15
N GLU A 68 24.47 22.08 11.78
CA GLU A 68 24.20 23.44 12.23
C GLU A 68 23.83 24.35 11.07
N LYS A 69 24.55 24.27 9.94
CA LYS A 69 24.21 25.05 8.74
C LYS A 69 22.81 24.73 8.22
N ARG A 70 22.47 23.44 8.11
CA ARG A 70 21.20 23.02 7.51
C ARG A 70 20.01 23.30 8.42
N ILE A 71 20.15 23.05 9.71
CA ILE A 71 19.13 23.34 10.71
C ILE A 71 18.91 24.84 10.87
N LYS A 72 19.98 25.66 10.90
CA LYS A 72 19.86 27.12 10.93
C LYS A 72 19.16 27.68 9.69
N GLN A 73 19.38 27.08 8.53
CA GLN A 73 18.63 27.44 7.32
C GLN A 73 17.13 27.15 7.50
N ALA A 74 16.76 25.95 7.97
CA ALA A 74 15.36 25.61 8.22
C ALA A 74 14.71 26.54 9.25
N LEU A 75 15.40 26.88 10.34
CA LEU A 75 14.92 27.84 11.34
C LEU A 75 14.79 29.27 10.79
N THR A 76 15.57 29.64 9.77
CA THR A 76 15.43 30.93 9.09
C THR A 76 14.16 30.96 8.21
N GLU A 77 13.83 29.84 7.58
CA GLU A 77 12.66 29.69 6.69
C GLU A 77 11.36 29.44 7.49
N LEU A 78 11.44 28.86 8.68
CA LEU A 78 10.29 28.43 9.48
C LEU A 78 9.28 29.56 9.78
N PRO A 79 9.69 30.74 10.30
CA PRO A 79 8.74 31.83 10.57
C PRO A 79 7.98 32.28 9.31
N GLU A 80 8.64 32.31 8.15
CA GLU A 80 8.02 32.71 6.88
C GLU A 80 6.92 31.75 6.44
N VAL A 81 7.17 30.44 6.57
CA VAL A 81 6.19 29.40 6.28
C VAL A 81 4.96 29.54 7.19
N VAL A 82 5.19 29.75 8.49
CA VAL A 82 4.11 29.90 9.47
C VAL A 82 3.33 31.19 9.24
N ILE A 83 4.01 32.33 9.05
CA ILE A 83 3.39 33.64 8.77
C ILE A 83 2.50 33.57 7.52
N SER A 84 2.99 32.95 6.45
CA SER A 84 2.24 32.77 5.20
C SER A 84 0.98 31.92 5.41
N ALA A 85 1.10 30.81 6.13
CA ALA A 85 -0.03 29.94 6.46
C ALA A 85 -1.08 30.64 7.36
N LEU A 86 -0.63 31.40 8.37
CA LEU A 86 -1.51 32.17 9.25
C LEU A 86 -2.27 33.25 8.48
N LYS A 87 -1.61 34.00 7.59
CA LYS A 87 -2.25 35.01 6.73
C LYS A 87 -3.34 34.37 5.86
N ASN A 88 -3.08 33.20 5.29
CA ASN A 88 -4.08 32.47 4.52
C ASN A 88 -5.27 32.01 5.37
N GLU A 89 -5.03 31.54 6.60
CA GLU A 89 -6.09 31.11 7.51
C GLU A 89 -6.96 32.29 7.99
N ILE A 90 -6.35 33.45 8.23
CA ILE A 90 -7.06 34.70 8.54
C ILE A 90 -7.96 35.13 7.36
N GLU A 91 -7.45 35.08 6.12
CA GLU A 91 -8.25 35.44 4.94
C GLU A 91 -9.41 34.46 4.69
N LYS A 92 -9.22 33.16 4.92
CA LYS A 92 -10.34 32.21 4.86
C LYS A 92 -11.42 32.54 5.88
N LEU A 93 -11.03 32.87 7.10
CA LEU A 93 -11.95 33.17 8.19
C LEU A 93 -12.77 34.46 7.97
N LYS A 94 -12.23 35.43 7.22
CA LYS A 94 -12.98 36.63 6.80
C LYS A 94 -14.08 36.35 5.78
N ASN A 95 -13.95 35.26 5.01
CA ASN A 95 -14.86 34.90 3.92
C ASN A 95 -15.85 33.78 4.29
N ASP A 96 -15.86 33.35 5.56
CA ASP A 96 -16.74 32.28 6.06
C ASP A 96 -17.94 32.83 6.84
N ASP A 97 -19.07 32.98 6.14
CA ASP A 97 -20.33 33.49 6.71
C ASP A 97 -21.04 32.49 7.64
N GLN A 98 -20.54 31.24 7.77
CA GLN A 98 -21.20 30.19 8.54
C GLN A 98 -20.71 30.07 9.98
N ILE A 99 -19.62 30.75 10.36
CA ILE A 99 -19.07 30.69 11.71
C ILE A 99 -19.76 31.73 12.60
N GLU A 100 -20.19 31.28 13.79
CA GLU A 100 -20.74 32.15 14.83
C GLU A 100 -19.75 33.30 15.15
N TYR A 101 -20.21 34.54 15.08
CA TYR A 101 -19.39 35.76 15.18
C TYR A 101 -18.37 35.72 16.33
N ARG A 102 -18.78 35.29 17.53
CA ARG A 102 -17.91 35.25 18.71
C ARG A 102 -16.78 34.20 18.59
N LYS A 103 -17.05 33.06 17.95
CA LYS A 103 -16.05 32.02 17.67
C LYS A 103 -15.11 32.47 16.56
N SER A 104 -15.64 33.11 15.51
CA SER A 104 -14.82 33.70 14.44
C SER A 104 -13.86 34.74 15.01
N LEU A 105 -14.37 35.68 15.82
CA LEU A 105 -13.54 36.70 16.47
C LEU A 105 -12.48 36.10 17.41
N SER A 106 -12.84 35.08 18.20
CA SER A 106 -11.90 34.35 19.07
C SER A 106 -10.75 33.71 18.28
N LYS A 107 -11.07 33.05 17.16
CA LYS A 107 -10.07 32.44 16.28
C LYS A 107 -9.21 33.50 15.59
N GLN A 108 -9.79 34.61 15.14
CA GLN A 108 -9.03 35.75 14.57
C GLN A 108 -8.02 36.31 15.58
N ILE A 109 -8.44 36.57 16.82
CA ILE A 109 -7.55 37.07 17.88
C ILE A 109 -6.35 36.14 18.07
N TYR A 110 -6.57 34.83 18.15
CA TYR A 110 -5.47 33.89 18.33
C TYR A 110 -4.53 33.82 17.11
N LEU A 111 -5.09 33.82 15.89
CA LEU A 111 -4.29 33.83 14.67
C LEU A 111 -3.43 35.10 14.54
N TYR A 112 -3.97 36.26 14.91
CA TYR A 112 -3.21 37.51 14.94
C TYR A 112 -2.15 37.50 16.04
N ALA A 113 -2.44 36.97 17.23
CA ALA A 113 -1.44 36.82 18.29
C ALA A 113 -0.28 35.90 17.87
N LEU A 114 -0.56 34.81 17.15
CA LEU A 114 0.46 33.95 16.55
C LEU A 114 1.25 34.69 15.47
N LEU A 115 0.57 35.46 14.61
CA LEU A 115 1.21 36.23 13.55
C LEU A 115 2.21 37.24 14.15
N ASP A 116 1.77 38.03 15.13
CA ASP A 116 2.59 39.00 15.85
C ASP A 116 3.77 38.32 16.55
N PHE A 117 3.53 37.14 17.15
CA PHE A 117 4.59 36.36 17.79
C PHE A 117 5.69 35.97 16.80
N PHE A 118 5.36 35.44 15.62
CA PHE A 118 6.38 35.05 14.63
C PHE A 118 7.03 36.25 13.94
N GLU A 119 6.27 37.32 13.66
CA GLU A 119 6.82 38.55 13.04
C GLU A 119 7.79 39.27 14.00
N ALA A 120 7.43 39.45 15.27
CA ALA A 120 8.25 40.17 16.24
C ALA A 120 9.51 39.38 16.68
N ASN A 121 9.52 38.06 16.54
CA ASN A 121 10.58 37.19 17.07
C ASN A 121 11.39 36.46 16.00
N LYS A 122 11.21 36.78 14.71
CA LYS A 122 11.85 36.09 13.58
C LYS A 122 13.38 35.95 13.72
N GLU A 123 14.07 37.05 14.03
CA GLU A 123 15.55 37.04 14.15
C GLU A 123 16.03 36.31 15.41
N ASP A 124 15.32 36.44 16.53
CA ASP A 124 15.72 35.78 17.77
C ASP A 124 15.43 34.28 17.74
N LEU A 125 14.33 33.85 17.10
CA LEU A 125 13.98 32.43 16.93
C LEU A 125 15.07 31.67 16.17
N LYS A 126 15.67 32.31 15.16
CA LYS A 126 16.79 31.73 14.39
C LYS A 126 18.03 31.47 15.24
N ASN A 127 18.31 32.34 16.21
CA ASN A 127 19.53 32.28 17.02
C ASN A 127 19.32 31.55 18.35
N ASN A 128 18.11 31.63 18.91
CA ASN A 128 17.73 31.11 20.22
C ASN A 128 16.41 30.30 20.14
N PRO A 129 16.33 29.24 19.32
CA PRO A 129 15.08 28.51 19.06
C PRO A 129 14.42 27.93 20.33
N GLU A 130 15.21 27.54 21.32
CA GLU A 130 14.71 26.96 22.58
C GLU A 130 13.90 27.96 23.42
N ASN A 131 14.20 29.26 23.34
CA ASN A 131 13.42 30.33 23.99
C ASN A 131 12.00 30.41 23.44
N TYR A 132 11.75 29.80 22.28
CA TYR A 132 10.47 29.79 21.59
C TYR A 132 9.81 28.41 21.54
N GLY A 133 10.36 27.42 22.27
CA GLY A 133 9.80 26.08 22.36
C GLY A 133 10.38 25.06 21.37
N PHE A 134 11.38 25.43 20.56
CA PHE A 134 12.00 24.55 19.55
C PHE A 134 13.24 23.86 20.12
N TYR A 135 13.04 22.79 20.91
CA TYR A 135 14.11 21.99 21.56
C TYR A 135 14.71 20.93 20.63
N ILE A 136 15.67 21.33 19.81
CA ILE A 136 16.31 20.47 18.80
C ILE A 136 17.31 19.54 19.50
N THR A 137 17.03 18.24 19.54
CA THR A 137 17.88 17.27 20.23
C THR A 137 18.45 16.26 19.24
N PHE A 138 17.61 15.65 18.42
CA PHE A 138 18.03 14.57 17.52
C PHE A 138 19.17 14.94 16.55
N PRO A 139 19.11 16.06 15.79
CA PRO A 139 20.23 16.48 14.94
C PRO A 139 21.55 16.69 15.72
N ASN A 140 21.48 17.14 16.97
CA ASN A 140 22.67 17.34 17.81
C ASN A 140 23.26 16.00 18.27
N VAL A 141 22.43 15.01 18.61
CA VAL A 141 22.90 13.67 18.98
C VAL A 141 23.68 13.04 17.84
N VAL A 142 23.10 13.00 16.63
CA VAL A 142 23.72 12.31 15.48
C VAL A 142 24.99 13.01 14.98
N SER A 143 25.05 14.34 15.08
CA SER A 143 26.19 15.12 14.55
C SER A 143 27.34 15.31 15.53
N LYS A 144 27.06 15.38 16.84
CA LYS A 144 28.07 15.71 17.86
C LYS A 144 28.60 14.48 18.61
N LEU A 145 27.80 13.42 18.74
CA LEU A 145 28.13 12.29 19.60
C LEU A 145 28.66 11.09 18.80
N ARG A 146 29.92 10.72 19.05
CA ARG A 146 30.49 9.44 18.60
C ARG A 146 29.95 8.25 19.38
N LEU A 147 29.52 8.48 20.62
CA LEU A 147 28.87 7.51 21.49
C LEU A 147 27.58 8.13 22.03
N TYR A 148 26.45 7.46 21.87
CA TYR A 148 25.16 7.87 22.41
C TYR A 148 24.55 6.76 23.26
N GLU A 149 23.54 7.10 24.05
CA GLU A 149 22.66 6.15 24.72
C GLU A 149 21.41 5.93 23.86
N ARG A 150 20.83 4.74 23.97
CA ARG A 150 19.59 4.37 23.27
C ARG A 150 18.59 3.84 24.27
N GLY A 151 17.34 4.26 24.14
CA GLY A 151 16.30 3.86 25.07
C GLY A 151 14.92 4.39 24.72
N SER A 152 14.06 4.45 25.73
CA SER A 152 12.70 4.94 25.59
C SER A 152 12.51 6.27 26.32
N VAL A 153 11.78 7.20 25.72
CA VAL A 153 11.39 8.49 26.31
C VAL A 153 9.86 8.53 26.40
N GLN A 154 9.31 8.75 27.58
CA GLN A 154 7.89 9.00 27.81
C GLN A 154 7.65 10.52 27.82
N TYR A 155 6.73 10.98 26.97
CA TYR A 155 6.38 12.39 26.87
C TYR A 155 4.91 12.53 26.46
N ASN A 156 4.13 13.33 27.19
CA ASN A 156 2.69 13.55 26.96
C ASN A 156 1.89 12.24 26.77
N ASP A 157 2.00 11.30 27.71
CA ASP A 157 1.32 10.00 27.70
C ASP A 157 1.66 9.09 26.49
N LYS A 158 2.67 9.45 25.70
CA LYS A 158 3.25 8.62 24.64
C LYS A 158 4.62 8.11 25.05
N ILE A 159 4.96 6.91 24.61
CA ILE A 159 6.29 6.32 24.77
C ILE A 159 6.94 6.26 23.39
N TYR A 160 8.06 6.94 23.24
CA TYR A 160 8.92 6.91 22.06
C TYR A 160 10.06 5.95 22.37
N SER A 161 10.05 4.78 21.76
CA SER A 161 11.10 3.77 21.91
C SER A 161 12.25 4.03 20.94
N ASN A 162 13.39 3.38 21.19
CA ASN A 162 14.55 3.41 20.30
C ASN A 162 15.13 4.81 20.02
N VAL A 163 14.88 5.77 20.92
CA VAL A 163 15.36 7.14 20.84
C VAL A 163 16.83 7.17 21.26
N ILE A 164 17.66 7.88 20.48
CA ILE A 164 19.05 8.13 20.82
C ILE A 164 19.21 9.48 21.53
N PHE A 165 20.04 9.52 22.56
CA PHE A 165 20.31 10.73 23.35
C PHE A 165 21.69 10.66 24.00
N GLY A 166 22.21 11.81 24.43
CA GLY A 166 23.49 11.90 25.11
C GLY A 166 23.44 11.35 26.53
N ALA A 167 24.54 10.74 26.96
CA ALA A 167 24.75 10.35 28.35
C ALA A 167 24.80 11.58 29.28
N ASN A 168 24.66 11.35 30.59
CA ASN A 168 24.57 12.43 31.58
C ASN A 168 25.75 13.43 31.57
N ASP A 169 26.93 13.04 31.11
CA ASP A 169 28.13 13.88 31.02
C ASP A 169 28.30 14.64 29.68
N GLN A 170 27.40 14.41 28.71
CA GLN A 170 27.44 15.05 27.39
C GLN A 170 26.76 16.43 27.37
N ALA A 171 26.80 17.13 26.23
CA ALA A 171 26.17 18.44 26.06
C ALA A 171 24.64 18.39 26.26
N GLU A 172 24.07 19.38 26.94
CA GLU A 172 22.63 19.42 27.26
C GLU A 172 21.71 19.39 26.03
N ASN A 173 22.16 19.96 24.91
CA ASN A 173 21.41 19.96 23.65
C ASN A 173 21.33 18.59 22.97
N THR A 174 21.98 17.56 23.52
CA THR A 174 21.89 16.16 23.09
C THR A 174 20.97 15.34 24.00
N LYS A 175 20.35 15.94 25.03
CA LYS A 175 19.55 15.24 26.04
C LYS A 175 18.09 15.67 26.02
N TYR A 176 17.19 14.73 26.29
CA TYR A 176 15.76 15.01 26.50
C TYR A 176 15.43 15.35 27.98
N ASN A 177 16.38 15.23 28.91
CA ASN A 177 16.18 15.57 30.33
C ASN A 177 15.69 17.01 30.54
N ARG A 178 16.03 17.92 29.62
CA ARG A 178 15.64 19.34 29.64
C ARG A 178 14.17 19.60 29.26
N VAL A 179 13.47 18.59 28.73
CA VAL A 179 12.08 18.73 28.27
C VAL A 179 11.08 17.82 28.97
N VAL A 180 11.51 16.71 29.55
CA VAL A 180 10.65 15.80 30.32
C VAL A 180 10.49 16.28 31.77
N SER A 181 9.35 15.95 32.39
CA SER A 181 9.02 16.44 33.73
C SER A 181 9.70 15.64 34.84
N ASN A 182 9.91 14.34 34.63
CA ASN A 182 10.61 13.46 35.55
C ASN A 182 11.61 12.57 34.81
N PRO A 183 12.83 13.07 34.53
CA PRO A 183 13.82 12.33 33.76
C PRO A 183 14.10 10.90 34.26
N GLN A 184 14.03 10.67 35.58
CA GLN A 184 14.32 9.36 36.18
C GLN A 184 13.29 8.28 35.84
N ASN A 185 12.04 8.68 35.60
CA ASN A 185 10.95 7.75 35.25
C ASN A 185 10.57 7.83 33.77
N ASP A 186 10.72 9.02 33.18
CA ASP A 186 10.30 9.30 31.81
C ASP A 186 11.38 8.91 30.79
N ILE A 187 12.64 8.74 31.20
CA ILE A 187 13.72 8.30 30.31
C ILE A 187 14.29 6.99 30.82
N LYS A 188 14.20 5.96 29.99
CA LYS A 188 14.71 4.63 30.29
C LYS A 188 15.83 4.27 29.31
N VAL A 189 17.05 4.19 29.82
CA VAL A 189 18.21 3.72 29.07
C VAL A 189 18.10 2.20 28.89
N GLU A 190 18.19 1.73 27.65
CA GLU A 190 18.16 0.31 27.29
C GLU A 190 19.55 -0.17 26.88
N THR A 191 20.27 0.66 26.12
CA THR A 191 21.66 0.45 25.73
C THR A 191 22.49 1.67 26.10
N SER A 192 23.61 1.43 26.79
CA SER A 192 24.58 2.48 27.12
C SER A 192 25.76 2.45 26.15
N GLN A 193 26.25 3.63 25.76
CA GLN A 193 27.46 3.83 24.95
C GLN A 193 27.48 3.09 23.59
N GLU A 194 26.42 3.24 22.81
CA GLU A 194 26.38 2.77 21.42
C GLU A 194 27.22 3.68 20.51
N LYS A 195 28.06 3.07 19.66
CA LYS A 195 28.87 3.79 18.68
C LYS A 195 28.04 4.31 17.52
N ASN A 196 28.25 5.57 17.19
CA ASN A 196 27.64 6.22 16.03
C ASN A 196 28.42 5.86 14.76
N PHE A 197 27.97 4.82 14.04
CA PHE A 197 28.58 4.33 12.80
C PHE A 197 27.94 4.94 11.53
N ILE A 198 27.18 6.03 11.65
CA ILE A 198 26.54 6.64 10.49
C ILE A 198 27.60 7.12 9.47
N ASN A 199 27.46 6.69 8.22
CA ASN A 199 28.30 7.21 7.14
C ASN A 199 27.84 8.61 6.71
N ARG A 200 28.74 9.34 6.05
CA ARG A 200 28.48 10.71 5.58
C ARG A 200 27.19 10.88 4.78
N ASP A 201 26.92 10.01 3.81
CA ASP A 201 25.77 10.15 2.91
C ASP A 201 24.45 9.98 3.66
N ASN A 202 24.39 8.96 4.52
CA ASN A 202 23.24 8.71 5.38
C ASN A 202 23.04 9.85 6.37
N PHE A 203 24.12 10.36 6.95
CA PHE A 203 24.09 11.52 7.82
C PHE A 203 23.51 12.76 7.12
N GLU A 204 24.07 13.16 5.96
CA GLU A 204 23.60 14.33 5.24
C GLU A 204 22.12 14.18 4.84
N LYS A 205 21.71 12.97 4.42
CA LYS A 205 20.32 12.65 4.10
C LYS A 205 19.40 12.81 5.31
N THR A 206 19.78 12.25 6.47
CA THR A 206 19.01 12.34 7.72
C THR A 206 18.78 13.79 8.12
N ILE A 207 19.85 14.61 8.12
CA ILE A 207 19.74 16.04 8.49
C ILE A 207 18.90 16.82 7.47
N ARG A 208 19.06 16.55 6.17
CA ARG A 208 18.23 17.21 5.13
C ARG A 208 16.76 16.84 5.28
N GLN A 209 16.46 15.58 5.56
CA GLN A 209 15.10 15.11 5.76
C GLN A 209 14.47 15.75 7.00
N TYR A 210 15.18 15.78 8.15
CA TYR A 210 14.71 16.47 9.35
C TYR A 210 14.35 17.93 9.06
N ALA A 211 15.23 18.66 8.35
CA ALA A 211 14.98 20.06 7.99
C ALA A 211 13.74 20.25 7.09
N VAL A 212 13.52 19.34 6.14
CA VAL A 212 12.34 19.37 5.26
C VAL A 212 11.07 19.07 6.03
N GLU A 213 11.07 18.03 6.87
CA GLU A 213 9.90 17.66 7.67
C GLU A 213 9.57 18.73 8.71
N LEU A 214 10.57 19.40 9.29
CA LEU A 214 10.36 20.55 10.17
C LEU A 214 9.56 21.65 9.48
N LEU A 215 9.95 22.01 8.25
CA LEU A 215 9.25 23.05 7.48
C LEU A 215 7.84 22.63 7.08
N LYS A 216 7.62 21.36 6.74
CA LYS A 216 6.29 20.82 6.45
C LYS A 216 5.36 20.86 7.67
N SER A 217 5.87 20.47 8.83
CA SER A 217 5.11 20.44 10.08
C SER A 217 5.07 21.78 10.81
N ALA A 218 5.75 22.81 10.31
CA ALA A 218 5.90 24.10 10.99
C ALA A 218 4.55 24.73 11.38
N PHE A 219 3.56 24.70 10.49
CA PHE A 219 2.23 25.24 10.77
C PHE A 219 1.50 24.41 11.83
N ASP A 220 1.49 23.08 11.73
CA ASP A 220 0.81 22.19 12.67
C ASP A 220 1.44 22.22 14.08
N ILE A 221 2.76 22.43 14.14
CA ILE A 221 3.48 22.68 15.40
C ILE A 221 3.02 24.01 16.02
N SER A 222 2.77 25.03 15.19
CA SER A 222 2.47 26.39 15.62
C SER A 222 0.99 26.63 15.93
N PHE A 223 0.08 25.94 15.25
CA PHE A 223 -1.36 26.21 15.31
C PHE A 223 -2.19 24.92 15.39
N ASN A 224 -3.19 24.93 16.27
CA ASN A 224 -4.25 23.94 16.33
C ASN A 224 -5.56 24.61 16.77
N ASP A 225 -6.69 24.22 16.19
CA ASP A 225 -7.99 24.82 16.53
C ASP A 225 -8.35 24.65 18.02
N SER A 226 -7.86 23.61 18.70
CA SER A 226 -8.09 23.41 20.14
C SER A 226 -7.37 24.41 21.04
N ASP A 227 -6.42 25.18 20.51
CA ASP A 227 -5.75 26.26 21.24
C ASP A 227 -6.51 27.59 21.18
N VAL A 228 -7.58 27.68 20.38
CA VAL A 228 -8.36 28.91 20.26
C VAL A 228 -9.08 29.18 21.58
N LEU A 229 -8.72 30.30 22.21
CA LEU A 229 -9.28 30.76 23.47
C LEU A 229 -10.66 31.37 23.25
N LEU A 230 -11.62 31.09 24.14
CA LEU A 230 -12.98 31.63 24.01
C LEU A 230 -13.08 33.02 24.65
N LEU A 231 -13.65 33.96 23.89
CA LEU A 231 -13.98 35.30 24.38
C LEU A 231 -14.93 35.25 25.60
N ASP A 232 -14.69 36.14 26.56
CA ASP A 232 -15.31 36.27 27.89
C ASP A 232 -15.32 34.99 28.74
N LYS A 233 -14.41 34.06 28.44
CA LYS A 233 -14.12 32.89 29.28
C LYS A 233 -12.63 32.78 29.57
N ASP A 234 -11.83 32.78 28.50
CA ASP A 234 -10.40 32.56 28.55
C ASP A 234 -9.61 33.86 28.24
N ILE A 235 -10.22 34.79 27.50
CA ILE A 235 -9.73 36.14 27.18
C ILE A 235 -10.89 37.15 27.15
N GLU A 236 -10.61 38.43 27.37
CA GLU A 236 -11.60 39.52 27.38
C GLU A 236 -11.13 40.71 26.52
N LEU A 237 -12.06 41.54 26.03
CA LEU A 237 -11.76 42.81 25.39
C LEU A 237 -11.79 43.95 26.42
N LYS A 238 -10.69 44.67 26.55
CA LYS A 238 -10.58 45.88 27.39
C LYS A 238 -10.57 47.11 26.51
N GLN A 239 -11.38 48.10 26.87
CA GLN A 239 -11.33 49.39 26.19
C GLN A 239 -10.02 50.10 26.54
N GLU A 240 -9.33 50.61 25.52
CA GLU A 240 -8.05 51.30 25.67
C GLU A 240 -7.97 52.50 24.72
N LYS A 241 -7.19 53.52 25.09
CA LYS A 241 -6.87 54.63 24.20
C LYS A 241 -5.59 54.31 23.43
N ILE A 242 -5.71 54.03 22.15
CA ILE A 242 -4.58 53.74 21.27
C ILE A 242 -4.10 55.07 20.69
N THR A 243 -2.85 55.45 20.97
CA THR A 243 -2.25 56.67 20.41
C THR A 243 -1.26 56.27 19.33
N ASN A 244 -1.54 56.62 18.09
CA ASN A 244 -0.53 56.67 17.03
C ASN A 244 0.05 58.09 16.97
N ASP A 245 1.21 58.26 16.32
CA ASP A 245 2.03 59.50 16.30
C ASP A 245 1.28 60.82 15.98
N THR A 246 0.04 60.75 15.50
CA THR A 246 -0.78 61.91 15.13
C THR A 246 -2.20 61.93 15.73
N GLU A 247 -2.73 60.83 16.28
CA GLU A 247 -4.11 60.77 16.81
C GLU A 247 -4.28 59.74 17.95
N THR A 248 -5.12 60.07 18.93
CA THR A 248 -5.58 59.13 19.97
C THR A 248 -6.99 58.66 19.64
N ILE A 249 -7.14 57.37 19.34
CA ILE A 249 -8.43 56.72 19.09
C ILE A 249 -8.84 55.84 20.28
N ASN A 250 -10.14 55.72 20.55
CA ASN A 250 -10.65 54.71 21.48
C ASN A 250 -10.69 53.37 20.75
N GLY A 251 -9.96 52.38 21.24
CA GLY A 251 -9.90 51.02 20.70
C GLY A 251 -10.14 49.97 21.78
N PHE A 252 -9.90 48.71 21.40
CA PHE A 252 -9.94 47.57 22.31
C PHE A 252 -8.60 46.84 22.28
N SER A 253 -8.10 46.43 23.44
CA SER A 253 -7.01 45.47 23.58
C SER A 253 -7.54 44.16 24.13
N VAL A 254 -6.88 43.06 23.77
CA VAL A 254 -7.21 41.73 24.27
C VAL A 254 -6.41 41.47 25.54
N THR A 255 -7.05 40.98 26.59
CA THR A 255 -6.33 40.58 27.80
C THR A 255 -5.36 39.43 27.53
N THR A 256 -4.36 39.30 28.40
CA THR A 256 -3.55 38.09 28.48
C THR A 256 -4.44 36.85 28.68
N PRO A 257 -4.12 35.70 28.05
CA PRO A 257 -4.78 34.42 28.31
C PRO A 257 -4.82 34.06 29.79
N LYS A 258 -5.99 33.63 30.26
CA LYS A 258 -6.16 33.23 31.66
C LYS A 258 -5.18 32.10 32.04
N GLY A 259 -4.43 32.31 33.12
CA GLY A 259 -3.43 31.34 33.60
C GLY A 259 -2.03 31.50 33.02
N TYR A 260 -1.79 32.53 32.20
CA TYR A 260 -0.49 32.84 31.59
C TYR A 260 -0.08 34.28 31.88
N ASN A 261 1.23 34.60 31.86
CA ASN A 261 1.69 35.98 32.09
C ASN A 261 1.68 36.83 30.82
N SER A 262 1.74 36.19 29.64
CA SER A 262 1.70 36.86 28.34
C SER A 262 1.15 35.95 27.25
N TRP A 263 0.79 36.53 26.10
CA TRP A 263 0.51 35.77 24.88
C TRP A 263 1.73 34.97 24.41
N LYS A 264 2.94 35.51 24.60
CA LYS A 264 4.20 34.81 24.29
C LYS A 264 4.31 33.51 25.10
N ASP A 265 4.05 33.56 26.40
CA ASP A 265 4.10 32.39 27.28
C ASP A 265 3.07 31.34 26.88
N TYR A 266 1.86 31.79 26.53
CA TYR A 266 0.79 30.92 26.04
C TYR A 266 1.21 30.17 24.77
N ILE A 267 1.69 30.90 23.76
CA ILE A 267 2.09 30.34 22.47
C ILE A 267 3.25 29.35 22.65
N ILE A 268 4.28 29.71 23.41
CA ILE A 268 5.43 28.82 23.70
C ILE A 268 4.94 27.54 24.38
N ALA A 269 4.01 27.63 25.33
CA ALA A 269 3.46 26.47 26.02
C ALA A 269 2.67 25.53 25.10
N LYS A 270 2.18 26.01 23.94
CA LYS A 270 1.52 25.17 22.92
C LYS A 270 2.51 24.61 21.89
N ILE A 271 3.49 25.40 21.47
CA ILE A 271 4.53 24.99 20.52
C ILE A 271 5.42 23.91 21.12
N LYS A 272 5.93 24.14 22.33
CA LYS A 272 6.91 23.26 23.00
C LYS A 272 6.51 21.77 22.95
N PRO A 273 5.31 21.36 23.43
CA PRO A 273 4.95 19.95 23.42
C PRO A 273 4.83 19.35 22.01
N ARG A 274 4.36 20.10 21.01
CA ARG A 274 4.25 19.62 19.62
C ARG A 274 5.61 19.50 18.95
N PHE A 275 6.51 20.43 19.24
CA PHE A 275 7.87 20.38 18.71
C PHE A 275 8.66 19.19 19.30
N ILE A 276 8.51 18.93 20.60
CA ILE A 276 9.17 17.78 21.23
C ILE A 276 8.63 16.45 20.68
N ASP A 277 7.31 16.34 20.48
CA ASP A 277 6.68 15.20 19.79
C ASP A 277 7.27 15.01 18.37
N PHE A 278 7.43 16.10 17.63
CA PHE A 278 8.10 16.08 16.32
C PHE A 278 9.55 15.59 16.42
N ASP A 279 10.38 16.18 17.27
CA ASP A 279 11.80 15.84 17.40
C ASP A 279 12.01 14.38 17.84
N LEU A 280 11.22 13.91 18.81
CA LEU A 280 11.21 12.51 19.26
C LEU A 280 10.75 11.56 18.15
N THR A 281 9.76 11.95 17.35
CA THR A 281 9.30 11.15 16.20
C THR A 281 10.39 11.04 15.15
N GLN A 282 11.09 12.12 14.83
CA GLN A 282 12.23 12.09 13.90
C GLN A 282 13.39 11.24 14.47
N ASN A 283 13.63 11.31 15.78
CA ASN A 283 14.65 10.52 16.47
C ASN A 283 14.34 9.02 16.44
N GLN A 284 13.10 8.64 16.78
CA GLN A 284 12.63 7.25 16.76
C GLN A 284 12.75 6.62 15.35
N GLN A 285 12.62 7.43 14.30
CA GLN A 285 12.78 6.99 12.91
C GLN A 285 14.25 6.79 12.49
N PHE A 286 15.22 7.14 13.34
CA PHE A 286 16.64 7.03 13.03
C PHE A 286 17.18 5.62 13.17
N GLN A 287 17.88 5.16 12.13
CA GLN A 287 18.70 3.96 12.17
C GLN A 287 20.09 4.21 11.58
N PRO A 288 21.17 3.98 12.36
CA PRO A 288 22.49 3.82 11.78
C PRO A 288 22.51 2.47 11.03
N GLU A 289 22.74 2.50 9.72
CA GLU A 289 22.99 1.26 8.97
C GLU A 289 24.26 0.60 9.52
N ASP A 290 24.14 -0.63 10.04
CA ASP A 290 25.30 -1.42 10.46
C ASP A 290 26.08 -1.87 9.20
N PRO A 291 27.36 -1.49 9.01
CA PRO A 291 28.14 -1.86 7.84
C PRO A 291 28.28 -3.37 7.62
N GLN A 292 28.00 -4.21 8.64
CA GLN A 292 27.97 -5.66 8.49
C GLN A 292 26.81 -6.18 7.62
N GLN A 293 25.82 -5.35 7.25
CA GLN A 293 24.79 -5.70 6.27
C GLN A 293 25.19 -5.42 4.81
N GLN A 294 26.36 -4.81 4.54
CA GLN A 294 26.79 -4.48 3.17
C GLN A 294 27.61 -5.57 2.46
N GLN A 295 27.92 -6.71 3.09
CA GLN A 295 28.63 -7.81 2.40
C GLN A 295 27.74 -8.94 1.84
N GLN A 296 26.40 -8.83 1.91
CA GLN A 296 25.49 -9.70 1.15
C GLN A 296 24.27 -8.97 0.58
N GLN A 297 24.40 -7.68 0.22
CA GLN A 297 23.57 -7.18 -0.87
C GLN A 297 24.18 -7.70 -2.17
N THR A 298 23.76 -8.91 -2.58
CA THR A 298 23.54 -9.08 -4.01
C THR A 298 22.66 -7.91 -4.42
N SER A 299 23.14 -7.07 -5.34
CA SER A 299 22.31 -6.08 -6.00
C SER A 299 20.98 -6.78 -6.32
N PRO A 300 19.82 -6.29 -5.82
CA PRO A 300 18.56 -6.87 -6.26
C PRO A 300 18.64 -6.92 -7.79
N PRO A 301 18.27 -8.05 -8.43
CA PRO A 301 18.24 -8.08 -9.89
C PRO A 301 17.54 -6.82 -10.36
N ASN A 302 18.10 -6.13 -11.36
CA ASN A 302 17.48 -4.95 -11.94
C ASN A 302 16.17 -5.44 -12.58
N ILE A 303 15.06 -5.47 -11.83
CA ILE A 303 13.78 -5.99 -12.31
C ILE A 303 13.14 -4.86 -13.13
N PRO A 304 12.97 -5.03 -14.45
CA PRO A 304 12.40 -3.97 -15.28
C PRO A 304 10.92 -3.69 -14.95
N PRO A 305 10.44 -2.44 -15.03
CA PRO A 305 9.08 -2.03 -14.67
C PRO A 305 8.02 -2.75 -15.52
N LEU A 306 6.84 -3.08 -14.97
CA LEU A 306 5.74 -3.75 -15.71
C LEU A 306 5.21 -2.92 -16.89
N VAL A 307 5.42 -1.61 -16.88
CA VAL A 307 5.15 -0.70 -17.99
C VAL A 307 6.47 -0.02 -18.40
N PRO A 308 6.98 -0.23 -19.63
CA PRO A 308 8.19 0.42 -20.11
C PRO A 308 8.08 1.96 -20.13
N ASN A 309 9.23 2.66 -20.18
CA ASN A 309 9.35 4.13 -20.23
C ASN A 309 8.85 4.91 -19.01
N GLN A 310 8.63 4.27 -17.86
CA GLN A 310 8.42 5.00 -16.62
C GLN A 310 9.74 5.59 -16.13
N GLY A 311 9.92 6.91 -16.29
CA GLY A 311 10.98 7.69 -15.63
C GLY A 311 10.72 7.90 -14.14
N GLN A 312 9.98 7.01 -13.47
CA GLN A 312 9.71 7.10 -12.04
C GLN A 312 10.52 6.03 -11.31
N PRO A 313 11.24 6.41 -10.22
CA PRO A 313 11.92 5.43 -9.40
C PRO A 313 10.93 4.37 -8.94
N ALA A 314 11.39 3.11 -8.84
CA ALA A 314 10.68 2.06 -8.14
C ALA A 314 10.13 2.63 -6.82
N PRO A 315 8.90 2.28 -6.41
CA PRO A 315 8.35 2.81 -5.17
C PRO A 315 9.40 2.61 -4.07
N ALA A 316 9.89 3.71 -3.49
CA ALA A 316 10.53 3.64 -2.19
C ALA A 316 9.52 2.87 -1.34
N ASN A 317 9.93 1.75 -0.72
CA ASN A 317 9.07 0.98 0.18
C ASN A 317 8.23 1.98 0.96
N PRO A 318 6.90 2.06 0.74
CA PRO A 318 6.12 2.95 1.56
C PRO A 318 6.27 2.37 2.96
N ILE A 319 6.95 3.15 3.80
CA ILE A 319 7.35 2.86 5.19
C ILE A 319 8.76 2.20 5.30
N PRO A 320 9.74 2.90 5.89
CA PRO A 320 11.00 2.31 6.33
C PRO A 320 10.73 1.06 7.19
N PRO A 321 11.42 -0.08 6.97
CA PRO A 321 11.18 -1.37 7.66
C PRO A 321 11.12 -1.28 9.18
N ASP A 322 11.70 -0.23 9.72
CA ASP A 322 12.07 -0.09 11.12
C ASP A 322 10.96 0.58 11.96
N SER A 323 10.08 1.33 11.30
CA SER A 323 8.81 1.80 11.87
C SER A 323 7.70 0.74 11.81
N VAL A 324 7.91 -0.34 11.04
CA VAL A 324 6.89 -1.38 10.89
C VAL A 324 6.86 -2.31 12.11
N ALA A 325 7.99 -2.63 12.73
CA ALA A 325 8.05 -3.47 13.93
C ALA A 325 7.25 -2.90 15.13
N GLU A 326 7.20 -1.58 15.28
CA GLU A 326 6.52 -0.88 16.39
C GLU A 326 5.03 -0.61 16.12
N ALA A 327 4.65 -0.35 14.87
CA ALA A 327 3.24 -0.17 14.45
C ALA A 327 2.45 -1.49 14.40
N ILE A 328 3.13 -2.62 14.49
CA ILE A 328 2.50 -3.94 14.51
C ILE A 328 1.79 -4.17 15.85
N PRO A 329 0.58 -4.76 15.84
CA PRO A 329 -0.15 -5.05 17.07
C PRO A 329 0.63 -5.96 18.02
N SER A 330 0.48 -5.71 19.32
CA SER A 330 0.94 -6.62 20.36
C SER A 330 -0.04 -7.78 20.49
N LEU A 331 0.27 -8.91 19.87
CA LEU A 331 -0.61 -10.08 19.85
C LEU A 331 -0.32 -11.02 21.03
N ALA A 332 -1.39 -11.53 21.65
CA ALA A 332 -1.32 -12.58 22.63
C ALA A 332 -1.12 -13.95 21.95
N PRO A 333 -0.28 -14.85 22.52
CA PRO A 333 -0.10 -16.19 21.98
C PRO A 333 -1.25 -17.11 22.34
N TYR A 334 -1.54 -18.05 21.45
CA TYR A 334 -2.41 -19.21 21.69
C TYR A 334 -1.57 -20.49 21.68
N VAL A 335 -1.96 -21.48 22.49
CA VAL A 335 -1.28 -22.78 22.54
C VAL A 335 -1.81 -23.68 21.43
N ARG A 336 -0.94 -24.34 20.67
CA ARG A 336 -1.37 -25.32 19.67
C ARG A 336 -2.10 -26.49 20.32
N SER A 337 -3.05 -27.08 19.59
CA SER A 337 -3.94 -28.11 20.13
C SER A 337 -3.23 -29.35 20.68
N GLU A 338 -2.09 -29.69 20.09
CA GLU A 338 -1.19 -30.79 20.45
C GLU A 338 -0.47 -30.55 21.79
N HIS A 339 -0.49 -29.30 22.27
CA HIS A 339 0.16 -28.86 23.50
C HIS A 339 -0.81 -28.26 24.52
N ALA A 340 -2.10 -28.12 24.18
CA ALA A 340 -3.12 -27.52 25.05
C ALA A 340 -3.31 -28.26 26.38
N THR A 341 -3.01 -29.56 26.46
CA THR A 341 -3.12 -30.34 27.70
C THR A 341 -1.88 -30.25 28.60
N LYS A 342 -0.78 -29.65 28.12
CA LYS A 342 0.48 -29.54 28.87
C LYS A 342 0.34 -28.50 29.99
N SER A 343 1.05 -28.74 31.09
CA SER A 343 1.19 -27.78 32.18
C SER A 343 2.02 -26.56 31.77
N LEU A 344 1.89 -25.45 32.50
CA LEU A 344 2.68 -24.23 32.25
C LEU A 344 4.19 -24.51 32.29
N SER A 345 4.66 -25.35 33.21
CA SER A 345 6.07 -25.76 33.31
C SER A 345 6.55 -26.51 32.06
N GLU A 346 5.73 -27.44 31.56
CA GLU A 346 6.04 -28.18 30.34
C GLU A 346 6.03 -27.28 29.10
N LEU A 347 5.11 -26.31 29.03
CA LEU A 347 5.10 -25.31 27.95
C LEU A 347 6.34 -24.41 28.00
N SER A 348 6.72 -23.94 29.20
CA SER A 348 7.94 -23.14 29.39
C SER A 348 9.19 -23.88 28.94
N ALA A 349 9.28 -25.18 29.23
CA ALA A 349 10.40 -26.02 28.79
C ALA A 349 10.45 -26.22 27.26
N LEU A 350 9.33 -26.08 26.55
CA LEU A 350 9.30 -26.24 25.08
C LEU A 350 9.65 -24.94 24.34
N ILE A 351 9.47 -23.78 24.99
CA ILE A 351 9.84 -22.48 24.42
C ILE A 351 11.33 -22.46 24.04
N THR A 352 12.20 -23.01 24.90
CA THR A 352 13.65 -23.04 24.68
C THR A 352 14.07 -23.94 23.52
N THR A 353 13.21 -24.87 23.10
CA THR A 353 13.53 -25.90 22.11
C THR A 353 12.92 -25.60 20.75
N ASN A 354 11.63 -25.20 20.72
CA ASN A 354 10.94 -24.79 19.50
C ASN A 354 9.61 -24.07 19.80
N SER A 355 9.65 -22.75 20.03
CA SER A 355 8.44 -21.97 20.34
C SER A 355 7.39 -21.98 19.20
N LYS A 356 7.79 -22.10 17.93
CA LYS A 356 6.89 -21.94 16.76
C LYS A 356 5.93 -23.13 16.60
N ASP A 357 6.37 -24.29 17.06
CA ASP A 357 5.54 -25.51 17.07
C ASP A 357 4.62 -25.55 18.30
N VAL A 358 4.86 -24.69 19.29
CA VAL A 358 4.09 -24.69 20.54
C VAL A 358 2.99 -23.66 20.53
N PHE A 359 3.27 -22.47 19.99
CA PHE A 359 2.36 -21.34 20.00
C PHE A 359 2.01 -20.87 18.60
N PHE A 360 0.86 -20.22 18.46
CA PHE A 360 0.47 -19.49 17.26
C PHE A 360 -0.18 -18.16 17.62
N PHE A 361 -0.23 -17.25 16.66
CA PHE A 361 -0.72 -15.88 16.85
C PHE A 361 -1.81 -15.58 15.83
N ASN A 362 -2.79 -14.76 16.20
CA ASN A 362 -3.81 -14.28 15.28
C ASN A 362 -3.25 -13.17 14.35
N ASN A 363 -2.27 -13.53 13.51
CA ASN A 363 -1.68 -12.67 12.49
C ASN A 363 -1.89 -13.24 11.07
N PRO A 364 -3.14 -13.31 10.56
CA PRO A 364 -3.40 -13.94 9.28
C PRO A 364 -3.05 -13.05 8.07
N ILE A 365 -2.81 -11.74 8.27
CA ILE A 365 -2.58 -10.78 7.17
C ILE A 365 -1.10 -10.41 7.05
N ASN A 366 -0.48 -9.90 8.11
CA ASN A 366 0.88 -9.33 8.05
C ASN A 366 1.94 -10.43 8.12
N THR A 367 2.00 -11.30 7.11
CA THR A 367 2.87 -12.49 7.08
C THR A 367 4.36 -12.18 7.00
N ARG A 368 4.71 -10.92 6.66
CA ARG A 368 6.06 -10.35 6.71
C ARG A 368 6.67 -10.40 8.11
N PHE A 369 5.83 -10.42 9.14
CA PHE A 369 6.24 -10.45 10.54
C PHE A 369 5.98 -11.79 11.18
N GLU A 370 6.93 -12.22 11.99
CA GLU A 370 6.89 -13.45 12.75
C GLU A 370 6.91 -13.15 14.24
N TYR A 371 6.15 -13.94 14.99
CA TYR A 371 5.98 -13.79 16.43
C TYR A 371 6.43 -15.06 17.11
N GLU A 372 7.17 -14.90 18.21
CA GLU A 372 7.68 -16.01 19.01
C GLU A 372 7.48 -15.72 20.49
N VAL A 373 7.11 -16.73 21.26
CA VAL A 373 7.01 -16.61 22.71
C VAL A 373 8.40 -16.79 23.29
N VAL A 374 8.85 -15.81 24.09
CA VAL A 374 10.16 -15.82 24.76
C VAL A 374 10.04 -16.36 26.17
N GLU A 375 8.94 -16.04 26.86
CA GLU A 375 8.69 -16.45 28.23
C GLU A 375 7.18 -16.53 28.48
N ILE A 376 6.74 -17.45 29.33
CA ILE A 376 5.36 -17.49 29.83
C ILE A 376 5.33 -17.56 31.36
N LYS A 377 4.38 -16.83 31.92
CA LYS A 377 3.98 -16.82 33.33
C LYS A 377 2.47 -16.99 33.38
N ASP A 378 1.94 -17.28 34.58
CA ASP A 378 0.54 -17.67 34.78
C ASP A 378 -0.50 -16.68 34.20
N LYS A 379 -0.15 -15.39 34.12
CA LYS A 379 -1.03 -14.32 33.59
C LYS A 379 -0.42 -13.46 32.48
N GLU A 380 0.83 -13.73 32.10
CA GLU A 380 1.61 -12.87 31.20
C GLU A 380 2.52 -13.72 30.33
N ALA A 381 2.63 -13.40 29.05
CA ALA A 381 3.65 -13.91 28.16
C ALA A 381 4.53 -12.76 27.67
N ARG A 382 5.84 -13.01 27.52
CA ARG A 382 6.73 -12.13 26.78
C ARG A 382 6.83 -12.66 25.35
N VAL A 383 6.51 -11.81 24.38
CA VAL A 383 6.51 -12.16 22.96
C VAL A 383 7.53 -11.30 22.24
N SER A 384 8.31 -11.90 21.36
CA SER A 384 9.13 -11.19 20.38
C SER A 384 8.41 -11.14 19.04
N VAL A 385 8.52 -10.02 18.34
CA VAL A 385 8.07 -9.86 16.96
C VAL A 385 9.21 -9.29 16.13
N TYR A 386 9.43 -9.84 14.95
CA TYR A 386 10.48 -9.42 14.04
C TYR A 386 10.05 -9.60 12.58
N GLU A 387 10.73 -8.92 11.68
CA GLU A 387 10.54 -9.09 10.25
C GLU A 387 11.34 -10.30 9.74
N LYS A 388 10.73 -11.17 8.92
CA LYS A 388 11.38 -12.38 8.40
C LYS A 388 12.67 -12.11 7.62
N GLU A 389 12.77 -10.98 6.92
CA GLU A 389 13.98 -10.59 6.19
C GLU A 389 15.03 -9.91 7.08
N LYS A 390 14.65 -9.46 8.27
CA LYS A 390 15.53 -8.79 9.24
C LYS A 390 15.33 -9.38 10.66
N PRO A 391 15.62 -10.67 10.88
CA PRO A 391 15.31 -11.34 12.15
C PRO A 391 16.07 -10.76 13.37
N ASN A 392 17.16 -10.04 13.12
CA ASN A 392 17.94 -9.37 14.15
C ASN A 392 17.24 -8.12 14.73
N LEU A 393 16.27 -7.54 13.99
CA LEU A 393 15.46 -6.41 14.44
C LEU A 393 14.17 -6.94 15.05
N LYS A 394 14.17 -7.09 16.38
CA LYS A 394 13.04 -7.65 17.13
C LYS A 394 12.55 -6.70 18.23
N ARG A 395 11.23 -6.56 18.35
CA ARG A 395 10.55 -5.92 19.49
C ARG A 395 10.10 -7.00 20.45
N VAL A 396 10.38 -6.85 21.75
CA VAL A 396 9.86 -7.74 22.80
C VAL A 396 8.87 -6.99 23.65
N TYR A 397 7.67 -7.53 23.83
CA TYR A 397 6.61 -6.91 24.62
C TYR A 397 5.93 -7.92 25.56
N PRO A 398 5.47 -7.48 26.75
CA PRO A 398 4.61 -8.27 27.60
C PRO A 398 3.16 -8.21 27.08
N VAL A 399 2.43 -9.31 27.21
CA VAL A 399 1.01 -9.40 26.84
C VAL A 399 0.27 -10.33 27.80
N ALA A 400 -0.99 -10.03 28.07
CA ALA A 400 -1.83 -10.89 28.90
C ALA A 400 -1.91 -12.29 28.29
N PHE A 401 -1.66 -13.30 29.11
CA PHE A 401 -1.74 -14.71 28.72
C PHE A 401 -2.65 -15.44 29.70
N ASN A 402 -3.80 -15.90 29.22
CA ASN A 402 -4.71 -16.70 30.02
C ASN A 402 -4.44 -18.18 29.78
N PHE A 403 -3.67 -18.80 30.68
CA PHE A 403 -3.30 -20.21 30.56
C PHE A 403 -4.54 -21.13 30.54
N GLU A 404 -5.51 -20.92 31.43
CA GLU A 404 -6.72 -21.75 31.51
C GLU A 404 -7.57 -21.69 30.24
N ALA A 405 -7.68 -20.53 29.59
CA ALA A 405 -8.38 -20.39 28.31
C ALA A 405 -7.71 -21.16 27.16
N ASN A 406 -6.44 -21.54 27.32
CA ASN A 406 -5.67 -22.28 26.33
C ASN A 406 -5.73 -23.81 26.50
N ARG A 407 -6.42 -24.33 27.52
CA ARG A 407 -6.40 -25.76 27.86
C ARG A 407 -7.33 -26.66 27.06
N ASP A 408 -8.31 -26.10 26.34
CA ASP A 408 -9.27 -26.87 25.52
C ASP A 408 -8.66 -27.18 24.14
N PRO A 409 -8.24 -28.44 23.84
CA PRO A 409 -7.54 -28.76 22.60
C PRO A 409 -8.42 -28.60 21.36
N ILE A 410 -9.73 -28.85 21.47
CA ILE A 410 -10.68 -28.70 20.36
C ILE A 410 -10.83 -27.22 20.04
N LEU A 411 -11.01 -26.37 21.06
CA LEU A 411 -11.08 -24.93 20.88
C LEU A 411 -9.81 -24.38 20.21
N GLN A 412 -8.63 -24.80 20.67
CA GLN A 412 -7.37 -24.37 20.08
C GLN A 412 -7.22 -24.82 18.62
N LYS A 413 -7.64 -26.04 18.28
CA LYS A 413 -7.63 -26.50 16.89
C LYS A 413 -8.59 -25.72 16.00
N ILE A 414 -9.77 -25.33 16.51
CA ILE A 414 -10.72 -24.48 15.77
C ILE A 414 -10.13 -23.08 15.54
N ARG A 415 -9.53 -22.46 16.57
CA ARG A 415 -8.85 -21.16 16.47
C ARG A 415 -7.73 -21.21 15.43
N TYR A 416 -6.82 -22.17 15.55
CA TYR A 416 -5.72 -22.39 14.61
C TYR A 416 -6.22 -22.57 13.17
N THR A 417 -7.20 -23.44 12.97
CA THR A 417 -7.81 -23.70 11.65
C THR A 417 -8.41 -22.43 11.04
N THR A 418 -9.03 -21.58 11.87
CA THR A 418 -9.63 -20.32 11.44
C THR A 418 -8.55 -19.34 10.98
N VAL A 419 -7.53 -19.11 11.81
CA VAL A 419 -6.41 -18.20 11.50
C VAL A 419 -5.66 -18.66 10.24
N GLU A 420 -5.26 -19.93 10.17
CA GLU A 420 -4.53 -20.46 9.02
C GLU A 420 -5.37 -20.46 7.75
N SER A 421 -6.69 -20.65 7.84
CA SER A 421 -7.54 -20.57 6.66
C SER A 421 -7.61 -19.15 6.08
N ILE A 422 -7.62 -18.12 6.92
CA ILE A 422 -7.59 -16.71 6.47
C ILE A 422 -6.20 -16.43 5.89
N LYS A 423 -5.13 -16.82 6.60
CA LYS A 423 -3.74 -16.67 6.14
C LYS A 423 -3.51 -17.29 4.77
N ASN A 424 -3.92 -18.54 4.57
CA ASN A 424 -3.80 -19.22 3.28
C ASN A 424 -4.64 -18.55 2.18
N THR A 425 -5.77 -17.94 2.54
CA THR A 425 -6.57 -17.16 1.59
C THR A 425 -5.76 -15.94 1.13
N VAL A 426 -5.17 -15.20 2.08
CA VAL A 426 -4.38 -13.99 1.81
C VAL A 426 -3.07 -14.29 1.08
N LEU A 427 -2.37 -15.37 1.43
CA LEU A 427 -1.16 -15.80 0.72
C LEU A 427 -1.42 -16.09 -0.76
N LYS A 428 -2.56 -16.74 -1.10
CA LYS A 428 -2.95 -16.91 -2.51
C LYS A 428 -3.15 -15.59 -3.24
N PHE A 429 -3.63 -14.55 -2.54
CA PHE A 429 -3.71 -13.21 -3.11
C PHE A 429 -2.33 -12.62 -3.38
N TYR A 430 -1.38 -12.78 -2.45
CA TYR A 430 0.00 -12.32 -2.62
C TYR A 430 0.67 -13.04 -3.80
N GLU A 431 0.55 -14.37 -3.86
CA GLU A 431 1.07 -15.21 -4.94
C GLU A 431 0.51 -14.83 -6.32
N SER A 432 -0.78 -14.45 -6.39
CA SER A 432 -1.38 -14.00 -7.67
C SER A 432 -0.72 -12.75 -8.23
N LEU A 433 -0.16 -11.90 -7.36
CA LEU A 433 0.60 -10.71 -7.71
C LEU A 433 2.11 -10.98 -7.82
N GLY A 434 2.54 -12.24 -7.70
CA GLY A 434 3.95 -12.66 -7.73
C GLY A 434 4.73 -12.28 -6.48
N LEU A 435 4.04 -12.14 -5.36
CA LEU A 435 4.63 -11.96 -4.04
C LEU A 435 4.61 -13.27 -3.26
N ASP A 436 5.45 -13.34 -2.23
CA ASP A 436 5.49 -14.40 -1.25
C ASP A 436 5.05 -13.88 0.13
N ASP A 437 5.22 -14.70 1.16
CA ASP A 437 4.85 -14.35 2.53
C ASP A 437 5.71 -13.22 3.14
N LYS A 438 6.78 -12.79 2.46
CA LYS A 438 7.65 -11.67 2.88
C LYS A 438 7.11 -10.31 2.43
N ILE A 439 6.24 -10.29 1.41
CA ILE A 439 5.57 -9.08 0.93
C ILE A 439 6.58 -8.00 0.47
N ASP A 440 7.53 -8.38 -0.39
CA ASP A 440 8.46 -7.42 -0.99
C ASP A 440 7.76 -6.59 -2.09
N PHE A 441 7.31 -5.39 -1.73
CA PHE A 441 6.61 -4.46 -2.63
C PHE A 441 7.42 -4.09 -3.88
N LYS A 442 8.75 -4.19 -3.85
CA LYS A 442 9.60 -3.90 -5.02
C LYS A 442 9.32 -4.87 -6.15
N LYS A 443 8.98 -6.14 -5.85
CA LYS A 443 8.66 -7.18 -6.85
C LYS A 443 7.39 -6.88 -7.67
N LEU A 444 6.57 -5.90 -7.27
CA LEU A 444 5.40 -5.47 -8.04
C LEU A 444 5.77 -4.61 -9.25
N ASN A 445 6.95 -3.98 -9.25
CA ASN A 445 7.52 -3.24 -10.38
C ASN A 445 6.61 -2.16 -11.01
N ASP A 446 5.68 -1.58 -10.23
CA ASP A 446 4.88 -0.41 -10.59
C ASP A 446 4.31 0.28 -9.33
N PRO A 447 4.46 1.61 -9.16
CA PRO A 447 3.97 2.33 -7.98
C PRO A 447 2.45 2.31 -7.79
N ILE A 448 1.66 2.32 -8.88
CA ILE A 448 0.20 2.28 -8.80
C ILE A 448 -0.25 0.92 -8.27
N LEU A 449 0.31 -0.16 -8.83
CA LEU A 449 0.01 -1.52 -8.36
C LEU A 449 0.47 -1.72 -6.90
N ALA A 450 1.64 -1.19 -6.54
CA ALA A 450 2.14 -1.24 -5.15
C ALA A 450 1.22 -0.50 -4.17
N ASN A 451 0.77 0.71 -4.50
CA ASN A 451 -0.15 1.49 -3.65
C ASN A 451 -1.53 0.84 -3.57
N SER A 452 -2.05 0.32 -4.68
CA SER A 452 -3.31 -0.42 -4.73
C SER A 452 -3.25 -1.68 -3.87
N PHE A 453 -2.17 -2.44 -3.96
CA PHE A 453 -1.93 -3.62 -3.13
C PHE A 453 -1.81 -3.26 -1.65
N PHE A 454 -1.00 -2.26 -1.31
CA PHE A 454 -0.86 -1.75 0.05
C PHE A 454 -2.22 -1.37 0.66
N SER A 455 -3.05 -0.62 -0.08
CA SER A 455 -4.38 -0.20 0.39
C SER A 455 -5.32 -1.37 0.68
N VAL A 456 -5.26 -2.42 -0.14
CA VAL A 456 -6.04 -3.65 0.08
C VAL A 456 -5.53 -4.42 1.29
N VAL A 457 -4.21 -4.53 1.47
CA VAL A 457 -3.61 -5.20 2.63
C VAL A 457 -3.90 -4.44 3.93
N ASP A 458 -3.76 -3.11 3.93
CA ASP A 458 -4.13 -2.26 5.08
C ASP A 458 -5.60 -2.43 5.47
N LEU A 459 -6.50 -2.49 4.48
CA LEU A 459 -7.89 -2.82 4.73
C LEU A 459 -8.05 -4.20 5.37
N PHE A 460 -7.35 -5.23 4.88
CA PHE A 460 -7.43 -6.57 5.45
C PHE A 460 -7.00 -6.57 6.92
N VAL A 461 -5.92 -5.85 7.25
CA VAL A 461 -5.43 -5.67 8.63
C VAL A 461 -6.51 -5.01 9.49
N LYS A 462 -7.03 -3.85 9.06
CA LYS A 462 -8.08 -3.12 9.79
C LYS A 462 -9.33 -3.98 10.00
N LEU A 463 -9.67 -4.80 9.01
CA LEU A 463 -10.84 -5.67 9.04
C LEU A 463 -10.69 -6.79 10.06
N VAL A 464 -9.59 -7.55 10.04
CA VAL A 464 -9.42 -8.71 10.94
C VAL A 464 -9.30 -8.31 12.40
N TYR A 465 -8.92 -7.06 12.69
CA TYR A 465 -8.83 -6.50 14.04
C TYR A 465 -10.04 -5.62 14.41
N SER A 466 -11.04 -5.46 13.53
CA SER A 466 -12.26 -4.73 13.85
C SER A 466 -13.13 -5.50 14.85
N ASP A 467 -13.78 -4.78 15.77
CA ASP A 467 -14.67 -5.38 16.78
C ASP A 467 -15.75 -6.27 16.16
N LEU A 468 -16.37 -5.81 15.07
CA LEU A 468 -17.43 -6.56 14.38
C LEU A 468 -16.92 -7.91 13.84
N PHE A 469 -15.75 -7.90 13.19
CA PHE A 469 -15.18 -9.13 12.65
C PHE A 469 -14.77 -10.09 13.77
N VAL A 470 -14.09 -9.58 14.81
CA VAL A 470 -13.65 -10.37 15.96
C VAL A 470 -14.84 -11.01 16.68
N GLN A 471 -15.91 -10.25 16.94
CA GLN A 471 -17.12 -10.76 17.59
C GLN A 471 -17.79 -11.88 16.79
N GLU A 472 -17.94 -11.71 15.47
CA GLU A 472 -18.56 -12.73 14.62
C GLU A 472 -17.64 -13.95 14.46
N GLN A 473 -16.31 -13.76 14.49
CA GLN A 473 -15.34 -14.84 14.45
C GLN A 473 -15.43 -15.69 15.73
N GLU A 474 -15.41 -15.05 16.90
CA GLU A 474 -15.53 -15.73 18.21
C GLU A 474 -16.87 -16.48 18.33
N LYS A 475 -17.97 -15.86 17.90
CA LYS A 475 -19.28 -16.54 17.84
C LYS A 475 -19.26 -17.78 16.95
N ASN A 476 -18.59 -17.71 15.80
CA ASN A 476 -18.44 -18.87 14.91
C ASN A 476 -17.57 -19.97 15.54
N ILE A 477 -16.47 -19.59 16.21
CA ILE A 477 -15.61 -20.50 16.97
C ILE A 477 -16.42 -21.22 18.04
N ASP A 478 -17.20 -20.49 18.85
CA ASP A 478 -18.05 -21.06 19.91
C ASP A 478 -19.12 -22.00 19.36
N ASN A 479 -19.74 -21.65 18.23
CA ASN A 479 -20.72 -22.50 17.57
C ASN A 479 -20.11 -23.81 17.08
N TRP A 480 -18.88 -23.78 16.55
CA TRP A 480 -18.16 -24.99 16.14
C TRP A 480 -17.69 -25.80 17.34
N ARG A 481 -17.23 -25.15 18.40
CA ARG A 481 -16.80 -25.79 19.64
C ARG A 481 -17.92 -26.63 20.26
N LYS A 482 -19.18 -26.20 20.15
CA LYS A 482 -20.36 -26.97 20.60
C LYS A 482 -20.70 -28.17 19.70
N ARG A 483 -20.22 -28.20 18.45
CA ARG A 483 -20.56 -29.21 17.43
C ARG A 483 -19.49 -30.28 17.26
N ILE A 484 -18.23 -29.94 17.55
CA ILE A 484 -17.09 -30.83 17.37
C ILE A 484 -16.77 -31.48 18.72
N SER A 485 -17.02 -32.78 18.84
CA SER A 485 -16.69 -33.57 20.03
C SER A 485 -15.38 -34.35 19.90
N ASN A 486 -14.84 -34.48 18.68
CA ASN A 486 -13.62 -35.22 18.39
C ASN A 486 -12.61 -34.34 17.63
N ILE A 487 -11.42 -34.19 18.21
CA ILE A 487 -10.32 -33.42 17.63
C ILE A 487 -9.82 -33.98 16.29
N ASN A 488 -10.11 -35.24 15.98
CA ASN A 488 -9.69 -35.91 14.74
C ASN A 488 -10.76 -35.87 13.62
N ASP A 489 -11.86 -35.13 13.78
CA ASP A 489 -12.88 -34.97 12.74
C ASP A 489 -12.44 -34.00 11.63
N ASN A 490 -11.58 -34.49 10.72
CA ASN A 490 -11.05 -33.70 9.61
C ASN A 490 -12.15 -33.09 8.71
N LYS A 491 -13.32 -33.73 8.61
CA LYS A 491 -14.45 -33.23 7.81
C LYS A 491 -15.08 -32.02 8.49
N ALA A 492 -15.21 -32.02 9.81
CA ALA A 492 -15.65 -30.84 10.55
C ALA A 492 -14.65 -29.69 10.46
N PHE A 493 -13.35 -29.94 10.66
CA PHE A 493 -12.32 -28.89 10.54
C PHE A 493 -12.22 -28.31 9.11
N SER A 494 -12.45 -29.12 8.08
CA SER A 494 -12.55 -28.63 6.70
C SER A 494 -13.73 -27.66 6.50
N LYS A 495 -14.86 -27.89 7.20
CA LYS A 495 -15.99 -26.95 7.19
C LYS A 495 -15.69 -25.67 7.96
N VAL A 496 -14.97 -25.76 9.09
CA VAL A 496 -14.46 -24.60 9.85
C VAL A 496 -13.61 -23.73 8.93
N ALA A 497 -12.60 -24.31 8.27
CA ALA A 497 -11.73 -23.59 7.35
C ALA A 497 -12.54 -22.91 6.22
N ARG A 498 -13.44 -23.66 5.56
CA ARG A 498 -14.26 -23.10 4.48
C ARG A 498 -15.16 -21.95 4.95
N GLN A 499 -15.69 -22.01 6.16
CA GLN A 499 -16.49 -20.93 6.73
C GLN A 499 -15.62 -19.72 7.09
N ALA A 500 -14.44 -19.93 7.67
CA ALA A 500 -13.49 -18.85 7.96
C ALA A 500 -13.06 -18.10 6.69
N LYS A 501 -12.71 -18.83 5.62
CA LYS A 501 -12.43 -18.27 4.29
C LYS A 501 -13.62 -17.45 3.77
N ALA A 502 -14.82 -18.04 3.75
CA ALA A 502 -16.01 -17.37 3.22
C ALA A 502 -16.39 -16.13 4.03
N MET A 503 -16.25 -16.17 5.36
CA MET A 503 -16.49 -15.03 6.24
C MET A 503 -15.51 -13.90 5.91
N PHE A 504 -14.21 -14.17 5.89
CA PHE A 504 -13.20 -13.17 5.54
C PHE A 504 -13.49 -12.51 4.19
N ILE A 505 -13.69 -13.30 3.14
CA ILE A 505 -13.98 -12.78 1.79
C ILE A 505 -15.27 -11.94 1.80
N SER A 506 -16.32 -12.38 2.49
CA SER A 506 -17.59 -11.66 2.59
C SER A 506 -17.43 -10.27 3.22
N TYR A 507 -16.66 -10.18 4.31
CA TYR A 507 -16.39 -8.91 4.98
C TYR A 507 -15.56 -7.97 4.10
N VAL A 508 -14.55 -8.49 3.38
CA VAL A 508 -13.80 -7.68 2.41
C VAL A 508 -14.72 -7.20 1.28
N PHE A 509 -15.61 -8.07 0.79
CA PHE A 509 -16.55 -7.72 -0.29
C PHE A 509 -17.52 -6.60 0.10
N GLN A 510 -17.88 -6.50 1.38
CA GLN A 510 -18.71 -5.42 1.92
C GLN A 510 -17.92 -4.15 2.23
N SER A 511 -16.59 -4.24 2.27
CA SER A 511 -15.70 -3.12 2.56
C SER A 511 -15.47 -2.25 1.34
N LYS A 512 -15.24 -0.95 1.58
CA LYS A 512 -15.00 0.03 0.52
C LYS A 512 -13.63 0.69 0.68
N LEU A 513 -12.98 0.92 -0.46
CA LEU A 513 -11.81 1.79 -0.59
C LEU A 513 -12.19 2.92 -1.56
N ASN A 514 -12.07 4.18 -1.13
CA ASN A 514 -12.45 5.35 -1.93
C ASN A 514 -13.86 5.23 -2.55
N ASN A 515 -14.83 4.79 -1.75
CA ASN A 515 -16.24 4.54 -2.13
C ASN A 515 -16.50 3.40 -3.14
N SER A 516 -15.47 2.68 -3.57
CA SER A 516 -15.57 1.50 -4.45
C SER A 516 -15.37 0.20 -3.67
N ASN A 517 -15.90 -0.92 -4.18
CA ASN A 517 -15.66 -2.25 -3.59
C ASN A 517 -14.15 -2.53 -3.54
N ALA A 518 -13.63 -2.97 -2.39
CA ALA A 518 -12.21 -3.21 -2.18
C ALA A 518 -11.58 -4.11 -3.27
N TRP A 519 -12.32 -5.11 -3.75
CA TRP A 519 -11.85 -6.04 -4.79
C TRP A 519 -11.67 -5.39 -6.18
N THR A 520 -12.18 -4.18 -6.40
CA THR A 520 -11.99 -3.44 -7.66
C THR A 520 -10.64 -2.72 -7.74
N THR A 521 -9.94 -2.58 -6.61
CA THR A 521 -8.71 -1.77 -6.49
C THR A 521 -7.57 -2.28 -7.38
N ILE A 522 -7.32 -3.60 -7.38
CA ILE A 522 -6.29 -4.22 -8.23
C ILE A 522 -6.69 -4.19 -9.73
N PRO A 523 -7.93 -4.58 -10.12
CA PRO A 523 -8.38 -4.43 -11.50
C PRO A 523 -8.23 -3.01 -12.07
N ASN A 524 -8.53 -1.98 -11.28
CA ASN A 524 -8.40 -0.57 -11.70
C ASN A 524 -6.92 -0.16 -11.94
N ALA A 525 -5.97 -0.73 -11.18
CA ALA A 525 -4.56 -0.53 -11.45
C ALA A 525 -4.17 -1.11 -12.82
N TYR A 526 -4.63 -2.33 -13.13
CA TYR A 526 -4.38 -2.93 -14.44
C TYR A 526 -5.11 -2.22 -15.59
N GLU A 527 -6.30 -1.67 -15.36
CA GLU A 527 -6.99 -0.82 -16.35
C GLU A 527 -6.15 0.42 -16.69
N THR A 528 -5.49 1.01 -15.69
CA THR A 528 -4.55 2.12 -15.90
C THR A 528 -3.36 1.67 -16.76
N PHE A 529 -2.87 0.44 -16.60
CA PHE A 529 -1.80 -0.09 -17.44
C PHE A 529 -2.26 -0.24 -18.89
N VAL A 530 -3.48 -0.75 -19.14
CA VAL A 530 -4.05 -0.82 -20.50
C VAL A 530 -4.02 0.55 -21.17
N GLN A 531 -4.47 1.60 -20.47
CA GLN A 531 -4.47 2.95 -21.03
C GLN A 531 -3.05 3.46 -21.32
N ARG A 532 -2.09 3.22 -20.40
CA ARG A 532 -0.68 3.60 -20.61
C ARG A 532 -0.05 2.89 -21.79
N TYR A 533 -0.29 1.60 -21.95
CA TYR A 533 0.20 0.85 -23.11
C TYR A 533 -0.35 1.41 -24.42
N LYS A 534 -1.64 1.76 -24.44
CA LYS A 534 -2.34 2.30 -25.61
C LYS A 534 -1.89 3.70 -26.00
N ILE A 535 -1.72 4.60 -25.02
CA ILE A 535 -1.47 6.04 -25.26
C ILE A 535 0.04 6.33 -25.39
N ASP A 536 0.87 5.66 -24.58
CA ASP A 536 2.29 5.99 -24.46
C ASP A 536 3.18 4.89 -25.01
N VAL A 537 3.12 3.67 -24.46
CA VAL A 537 4.13 2.63 -24.76
C VAL A 537 4.16 2.27 -26.25
N PHE A 538 3.03 1.84 -26.82
CA PHE A 538 3.01 1.45 -28.23
C PHE A 538 3.21 2.61 -29.18
N ARG A 539 2.79 3.83 -28.79
CA ARG A 539 2.98 5.03 -29.60
C ARG A 539 4.46 5.43 -29.65
N LEU A 540 5.15 5.42 -28.51
CA LEU A 540 6.54 5.85 -28.38
C LEU A 540 7.53 4.79 -28.86
N ASN A 541 7.24 3.50 -28.65
CA ASN A 541 8.17 2.40 -28.95
C ASN A 541 7.91 1.73 -30.29
N LYS A 542 6.97 2.21 -31.10
CA LYS A 542 6.55 1.58 -32.36
C LYS A 542 7.72 1.21 -33.27
N ASP A 543 8.66 2.14 -33.44
CA ASP A 543 9.79 1.97 -34.35
C ASP A 543 10.77 0.92 -33.82
N ILE A 544 11.06 0.95 -32.52
CA ILE A 544 11.90 -0.04 -31.83
C ILE A 544 11.27 -1.43 -31.87
N ILE A 545 9.96 -1.55 -31.64
CA ILE A 545 9.24 -2.84 -31.74
C ILE A 545 9.35 -3.41 -33.16
N THR A 546 9.16 -2.55 -34.16
CA THR A 546 9.27 -2.93 -35.59
C THR A 546 10.71 -3.35 -35.93
N GLU A 547 11.70 -2.64 -35.42
CA GLU A 547 13.11 -2.97 -35.56
C GLU A 547 13.46 -4.31 -34.90
N ASN A 548 12.98 -4.56 -33.67
CA ASN A 548 13.17 -5.83 -32.96
C ASN A 548 12.59 -7.02 -33.73
N ILE A 549 11.40 -6.86 -34.31
CA ILE A 549 10.81 -7.86 -35.21
C ILE A 549 11.69 -8.12 -36.44
N ASN A 550 12.23 -7.06 -37.06
CA ASN A 550 13.11 -7.19 -38.21
C ASN A 550 14.42 -7.91 -37.86
N LEU A 551 15.02 -7.59 -36.71
CA LEU A 551 16.23 -8.26 -36.22
C LEU A 551 16.00 -9.76 -35.99
N LEU A 552 14.86 -10.17 -35.42
CA LEU A 552 14.52 -11.58 -35.27
C LEU A 552 14.38 -12.30 -36.61
N ASN A 553 13.75 -11.65 -37.60
CA ASN A 553 13.58 -12.21 -38.94
C ASN A 553 14.87 -12.25 -39.78
N THR A 554 15.89 -11.47 -39.42
CA THR A 554 17.13 -11.32 -40.21
C THR A 554 18.36 -11.80 -39.45
N THR A 555 18.77 -11.04 -38.44
CA THR A 555 20.03 -11.22 -37.69
C THR A 555 20.00 -12.45 -36.79
N TYR A 556 18.89 -12.67 -36.09
CA TYR A 556 18.77 -13.75 -35.09
C TYR A 556 18.08 -15.00 -35.61
N LYS A 557 17.59 -14.99 -36.85
CA LYS A 557 16.80 -16.10 -37.43
C LYS A 557 17.53 -17.44 -37.39
N GLU A 558 18.84 -17.45 -37.67
CA GLU A 558 19.63 -18.68 -37.63
C GLU A 558 19.99 -19.12 -36.21
N LYS A 559 20.03 -18.19 -35.26
CA LYS A 559 20.29 -18.48 -33.83
C LYS A 559 19.05 -19.01 -33.10
N LEU A 560 17.87 -18.68 -33.61
CA LEU A 560 16.58 -19.14 -33.12
C LEU A 560 16.20 -20.39 -33.92
N ASN A 561 16.35 -21.58 -33.34
CA ASN A 561 15.97 -22.85 -33.97
C ASN A 561 14.44 -23.00 -34.14
N ASN A 562 13.71 -21.95 -34.55
CA ASN A 562 12.27 -21.95 -34.77
C ASN A 562 11.94 -21.46 -36.19
N GLN A 563 10.82 -21.93 -36.75
CA GLN A 563 10.35 -21.56 -38.09
C GLN A 563 9.41 -20.34 -38.08
N THR A 564 9.40 -19.59 -36.97
CA THR A 564 8.44 -18.51 -36.77
C THR A 564 8.80 -17.30 -37.63
N THR A 565 7.84 -16.80 -38.41
CA THR A 565 7.96 -15.50 -39.06
C THR A 565 7.36 -14.43 -38.15
N TYR A 566 8.19 -13.50 -37.69
CA TYR A 566 7.80 -12.48 -36.72
C TYR A 566 7.08 -11.33 -37.42
N THR A 567 5.96 -10.86 -36.87
CA THR A 567 5.16 -9.75 -37.39
C THR A 567 4.55 -8.97 -36.22
N ILE A 568 4.04 -7.76 -36.47
CA ILE A 568 3.42 -6.96 -35.40
C ILE A 568 2.07 -7.52 -34.95
N ARG A 569 1.33 -8.19 -35.85
CA ARG A 569 -0.06 -8.61 -35.62
C ARG A 569 -0.26 -9.46 -34.35
N PRO A 570 0.56 -10.48 -34.05
CA PRO A 570 0.43 -11.23 -32.81
C PRO A 570 0.58 -10.40 -31.54
N ILE A 571 1.41 -9.36 -31.56
CA ILE A 571 1.58 -8.43 -30.43
C ILE A 571 0.29 -7.63 -30.23
N ASP A 572 -0.27 -7.07 -31.31
CA ASP A 572 -1.54 -6.34 -31.27
C ASP A 572 -2.70 -7.22 -30.79
N GLU A 573 -2.84 -8.42 -31.35
CA GLU A 573 -3.88 -9.38 -30.95
C GLU A 573 -3.75 -9.78 -29.48
N PHE A 574 -2.51 -9.91 -28.99
CA PHE A 574 -2.21 -10.23 -27.60
C PHE A 574 -2.53 -9.06 -26.66
N PHE A 575 -2.25 -7.83 -27.07
CA PHE A 575 -2.67 -6.65 -26.31
C PHE A 575 -4.19 -6.54 -26.21
N VAL A 576 -4.92 -6.72 -27.31
CA VAL A 576 -6.40 -6.72 -27.31
C VAL A 576 -6.97 -7.83 -26.43
N LYS A 577 -6.33 -9.02 -26.43
CA LYS A 577 -6.67 -10.08 -25.47
C LYS A 577 -6.44 -9.61 -24.03
N THR A 578 -5.31 -8.99 -23.75
CA THR A 578 -4.96 -8.50 -22.40
C THR A 578 -5.94 -7.44 -21.90
N GLU A 579 -6.32 -6.47 -22.74
CA GLU A 579 -7.36 -5.47 -22.42
C GLU A 579 -8.69 -6.13 -22.07
N ARG A 580 -9.09 -7.16 -22.82
CA ARG A 580 -10.28 -7.95 -22.52
C ARG A 580 -10.14 -8.71 -21.20
N ASP A 581 -9.01 -9.36 -20.94
CA ASP A 581 -8.78 -10.11 -19.70
C ASP A 581 -8.86 -9.18 -18.47
N VAL A 582 -8.34 -7.94 -18.58
CA VAL A 582 -8.49 -6.90 -17.55
C VAL A 582 -9.95 -6.49 -17.36
N SER A 583 -10.71 -6.33 -18.46
CA SER A 583 -12.14 -6.01 -18.38
C SER A 583 -12.97 -7.13 -17.76
N ILE A 584 -12.64 -8.39 -18.04
CA ILE A 584 -13.26 -9.57 -17.41
C ILE A 584 -12.95 -9.58 -15.92
N LEU A 585 -11.69 -9.37 -15.54
CA LEU A 585 -11.26 -9.27 -14.15
C LEU A 585 -12.03 -8.16 -13.40
N LYS A 586 -12.13 -6.97 -13.99
CA LYS A 586 -12.90 -5.85 -13.43
C LYS A 586 -14.38 -6.20 -13.27
N SER A 587 -15.01 -6.71 -14.31
CA SER A 587 -16.42 -7.13 -14.25
C SER A 587 -16.67 -8.21 -13.19
N ASN A 588 -15.75 -9.18 -13.04
CA ASN A 588 -15.86 -10.21 -12.02
C ASN A 588 -15.73 -9.62 -10.61
N SER A 589 -14.86 -8.62 -10.41
CA SER A 589 -14.68 -7.94 -9.13
C SER A 589 -15.88 -7.09 -8.68
N GLU A 590 -16.72 -6.65 -9.62
CA GLU A 590 -17.95 -5.89 -9.38
C GLU A 590 -19.19 -6.79 -9.27
N SER A 591 -19.07 -8.06 -9.67
CA SER A 591 -20.19 -9.01 -9.67
C SER A 591 -20.55 -9.46 -8.25
N ASN A 592 -21.83 -9.74 -7.98
CA ASN A 592 -22.28 -10.35 -6.73
C ASN A 592 -22.26 -11.88 -6.83
N PRO A 593 -21.25 -12.58 -6.28
CA PRO A 593 -21.12 -14.01 -6.47
C PRO A 593 -22.10 -14.81 -5.60
N ARG A 594 -22.65 -15.89 -6.17
CA ARG A 594 -23.45 -16.87 -5.39
C ARG A 594 -22.58 -17.75 -4.49
N ASN A 595 -21.33 -17.98 -4.86
CA ASN A 595 -20.36 -18.78 -4.11
C ASN A 595 -19.05 -18.01 -4.00
N LEU A 596 -18.82 -17.39 -2.84
CA LEU A 596 -17.63 -16.58 -2.57
C LEU A 596 -16.32 -17.35 -2.71
N ASN A 597 -16.28 -18.64 -2.36
CA ASN A 597 -15.06 -19.42 -2.46
C ASN A 597 -14.64 -19.66 -3.91
N SER A 598 -15.59 -20.10 -4.74
CA SER A 598 -15.33 -20.33 -6.16
C SER A 598 -15.01 -19.02 -6.89
N TRP A 599 -15.75 -17.96 -6.58
CA TRP A 599 -15.51 -16.63 -7.13
C TRP A 599 -14.09 -16.13 -6.79
N TYR A 600 -13.66 -16.31 -5.54
CA TYR A 600 -12.33 -15.89 -5.11
C TYR A 600 -11.24 -16.66 -5.84
N ASP A 601 -11.37 -17.98 -5.97
CA ASP A 601 -10.39 -18.80 -6.67
C ASP A 601 -10.28 -18.38 -8.15
N GLU A 602 -11.41 -18.05 -8.80
CA GLU A 602 -11.44 -17.47 -10.15
C GLU A 602 -10.79 -16.08 -10.22
N TYR A 603 -11.10 -15.20 -9.27
CA TYR A 603 -10.54 -13.85 -9.18
C TYR A 603 -9.00 -13.87 -9.05
N ILE A 604 -8.46 -14.72 -8.17
CA ILE A 604 -7.01 -14.93 -8.00
C ILE A 604 -6.37 -15.46 -9.29
N GLN A 605 -7.01 -16.41 -9.96
CA GLN A 605 -6.52 -16.94 -11.24
C GLN A 605 -6.49 -15.85 -12.32
N GLN A 606 -7.52 -15.00 -12.39
CA GLN A 606 -7.59 -13.88 -13.33
C GLN A 606 -6.50 -12.83 -13.06
N ILE A 607 -6.23 -12.46 -11.80
CA ILE A 607 -5.10 -11.58 -11.45
C ILE A 607 -3.78 -12.15 -11.95
N SER A 608 -3.50 -13.42 -11.65
CA SER A 608 -2.27 -14.09 -12.05
C SER A 608 -2.09 -14.10 -13.58
N GLY A 609 -3.19 -14.37 -14.32
CA GLY A 609 -3.21 -14.31 -15.78
C GLY A 609 -2.93 -12.92 -16.33
N VAL A 610 -3.61 -11.89 -15.79
CA VAL A 610 -3.41 -10.49 -16.21
C VAL A 610 -1.97 -10.03 -15.92
N ARG A 611 -1.43 -10.35 -14.75
CA ARG A 611 -0.03 -10.05 -14.41
C ARG A 611 0.93 -10.68 -15.42
N LYS A 612 0.74 -11.97 -15.72
CA LYS A 612 1.56 -12.69 -16.72
C LYS A 612 1.49 -12.00 -18.09
N ASN A 613 0.30 -11.57 -18.50
CA ASN A 613 0.13 -10.84 -19.76
C ASN A 613 0.95 -9.55 -19.80
N PHE A 614 0.93 -8.75 -18.72
CA PHE A 614 1.73 -7.52 -18.65
C PHE A 614 3.23 -7.79 -18.60
N THR A 615 3.69 -8.87 -17.95
CA THR A 615 5.11 -9.28 -18.02
C THR A 615 5.54 -9.60 -19.45
N ILE A 616 4.70 -10.27 -20.22
CA ILE A 616 4.95 -10.58 -21.64
C ILE A 616 4.95 -9.30 -22.48
N LEU A 617 3.93 -8.44 -22.32
CA LEU A 617 3.81 -7.17 -23.03
C LEU A 617 4.99 -6.24 -22.76
N ARG A 618 5.51 -6.22 -21.53
CA ARG A 618 6.67 -5.43 -21.16
C ARG A 618 7.89 -5.79 -22.01
N THR A 619 8.16 -7.08 -22.17
CA THR A 619 9.28 -7.55 -23.00
C THR A 619 9.04 -7.23 -24.48
N LEU A 620 7.80 -7.39 -24.97
CA LEU A 620 7.45 -7.16 -26.38
C LEU A 620 7.38 -5.67 -26.76
N ALA A 621 7.14 -4.79 -25.80
CA ALA A 621 6.96 -3.36 -26.01
C ALA A 621 8.05 -2.52 -25.33
N ASP A 622 9.20 -3.12 -25.00
CA ASP A 622 10.35 -2.43 -24.42
C ASP A 622 10.86 -1.33 -25.37
N SER A 623 11.42 -0.26 -24.82
CA SER A 623 12.10 0.80 -25.58
C SER A 623 13.55 0.46 -25.91
N LYS A 624 14.04 -0.70 -25.47
CA LYS A 624 15.37 -1.19 -25.82
C LYS A 624 15.33 -2.07 -27.06
N LYS A 625 16.30 -1.85 -27.93
CA LYS A 625 16.58 -2.72 -29.07
C LYS A 625 17.06 -4.08 -28.55
N ILE A 626 16.66 -5.16 -29.21
CA ILE A 626 17.17 -6.49 -28.87
C ILE A 626 18.63 -6.64 -29.30
N ASP A 627 19.37 -7.41 -28.51
CA ASP A 627 20.79 -7.72 -28.70
C ASP A 627 21.05 -9.22 -28.43
N ASP A 628 22.33 -9.62 -28.49
CA ASP A 628 22.75 -11.01 -28.24
C ASP A 628 22.39 -11.53 -26.83
N ASN A 629 22.15 -10.65 -25.87
CA ASN A 629 21.86 -11.01 -24.48
C ASN A 629 20.36 -11.21 -24.23
N ASN A 630 19.49 -10.49 -24.94
CA ASN A 630 18.05 -10.46 -24.64
C ASN A 630 17.13 -11.01 -25.76
N PHE A 631 17.66 -11.32 -26.96
CA PHE A 631 16.82 -11.75 -28.10
C PHE A 631 16.01 -13.02 -27.80
N LYS A 632 16.54 -13.93 -26.97
CA LYS A 632 15.85 -15.17 -26.55
C LYS A 632 14.65 -14.88 -25.65
N ASP A 633 14.76 -13.89 -24.77
CA ASP A 633 13.66 -13.50 -23.88
C ASP A 633 12.53 -12.86 -24.70
N TYR A 634 12.89 -12.05 -25.71
CA TYR A 634 11.92 -11.49 -26.63
C TYR A 634 11.23 -12.57 -27.47
N ASP A 635 11.98 -13.54 -28.04
CA ASP A 635 11.39 -14.67 -28.74
C ASP A 635 10.44 -15.46 -27.84
N ALA A 636 10.87 -15.83 -26.63
CA ALA A 636 10.04 -16.56 -25.67
C ALA A 636 8.73 -15.81 -25.35
N ALA A 637 8.80 -14.49 -25.14
CA ALA A 637 7.62 -13.64 -24.94
C ALA A 637 6.70 -13.64 -26.17
N TYR A 638 7.27 -13.60 -27.38
CA TYR A 638 6.53 -13.60 -28.63
C TYR A 638 5.84 -14.95 -28.89
N GLN A 639 6.53 -16.08 -28.66
CA GLN A 639 5.92 -17.41 -28.80
C GLN A 639 4.81 -17.63 -27.77
N GLU A 640 4.97 -17.16 -26.54
CA GLU A 640 3.91 -17.24 -25.52
C GLU A 640 2.69 -16.37 -25.91
N ALA A 641 2.90 -15.18 -26.47
CA ALA A 641 1.83 -14.36 -27.02
C ALA A 641 1.07 -15.07 -28.16
N LEU A 642 1.80 -15.68 -29.11
CA LEU A 642 1.22 -16.51 -30.18
C LEU A 642 0.39 -17.67 -29.64
N LYS A 643 0.93 -18.40 -28.66
CA LYS A 643 0.25 -19.52 -28.00
C LYS A 643 -1.05 -19.06 -27.33
N GLN A 644 -1.03 -17.96 -26.60
CA GLN A 644 -2.22 -17.46 -25.93
C GLN A 644 -3.28 -16.93 -26.91
N ASN A 645 -2.87 -16.39 -28.05
CA ASN A 645 -3.79 -15.99 -29.11
C ASN A 645 -4.44 -17.20 -29.79
N SER A 646 -3.71 -18.30 -30.00
CA SER A 646 -4.26 -19.53 -30.60
C SER A 646 -5.16 -20.31 -29.63
N GLU A 647 -4.82 -20.38 -28.34
CA GLU A 647 -5.71 -20.95 -27.32
C GLU A 647 -7.06 -20.21 -27.27
N ARG A 648 -7.05 -18.89 -27.48
CA ARG A 648 -8.27 -18.08 -27.57
C ARG A 648 -9.09 -18.44 -28.81
N SER A 649 -8.48 -18.57 -29.99
CA SER A 649 -9.23 -18.88 -31.22
C SER A 649 -9.92 -20.23 -31.10
N VAL A 650 -9.25 -21.23 -30.53
CA VAL A 650 -9.81 -22.56 -30.24
C VAL A 650 -10.95 -22.49 -29.23
N LYS A 651 -10.79 -21.78 -28.10
CA LYS A 651 -11.87 -21.62 -27.10
C LYS A 651 -13.09 -20.90 -27.67
N VAL A 652 -12.89 -19.83 -28.45
CA VAL A 652 -13.98 -19.08 -29.07
C VAL A 652 -14.73 -19.94 -30.08
N GLN A 653 -14.03 -20.74 -30.90
CA GLN A 653 -14.66 -21.70 -31.81
C GLN A 653 -15.44 -22.78 -31.03
N GLY A 654 -14.89 -23.28 -29.91
CA GLY A 654 -15.59 -24.21 -29.02
C GLY A 654 -16.91 -23.64 -28.49
N VAL A 655 -16.90 -22.42 -27.93
CA VAL A 655 -18.10 -21.77 -27.40
C VAL A 655 -19.11 -21.44 -28.51
N LYS A 656 -18.67 -20.95 -29.66
CA LYS A 656 -19.55 -20.72 -30.82
C LYS A 656 -20.25 -22.01 -31.25
N LYS A 657 -19.51 -23.11 -31.31
CA LYS A 657 -20.03 -24.43 -31.63
C LYS A 657 -21.03 -24.92 -30.57
N GLU A 658 -20.71 -24.82 -29.28
CA GLU A 658 -21.63 -25.20 -28.18
C GLU A 658 -22.92 -24.37 -28.18
N PHE A 659 -22.80 -23.06 -28.38
CA PHE A 659 -23.96 -22.17 -28.48
C PHE A 659 -24.78 -22.45 -29.74
N GLY A 660 -24.12 -22.73 -30.87
CA GLY A 660 -24.76 -23.13 -32.11
C GLY A 660 -25.51 -24.46 -31.97
N ILE A 661 -24.92 -25.45 -31.31
CA ILE A 661 -25.57 -26.72 -30.97
C ILE A 661 -26.78 -26.47 -30.06
N SER A 662 -26.64 -25.62 -29.04
CA SER A 662 -27.73 -25.27 -28.13
C SER A 662 -28.90 -24.59 -28.86
N MET A 663 -28.61 -23.66 -29.78
CA MET A 663 -29.62 -23.03 -30.65
C MET A 663 -30.31 -24.05 -31.55
N LEU A 664 -29.58 -25.02 -32.10
CA LEU A 664 -30.16 -26.10 -32.90
C LEU A 664 -31.08 -27.02 -32.08
N VAL A 665 -30.66 -27.40 -30.86
CA VAL A 665 -31.47 -28.22 -29.96
C VAL A 665 -32.75 -27.47 -29.55
N LEU A 666 -32.63 -26.22 -29.11
CA LEU A 666 -33.78 -25.39 -28.74
C LEU A 666 -34.71 -25.15 -29.94
N GLY A 667 -34.14 -24.83 -31.10
CA GLY A 667 -34.89 -24.68 -32.34
C GLY A 667 -35.64 -25.97 -32.72
N SER A 668 -35.01 -27.13 -32.56
CA SER A 668 -35.62 -28.44 -32.85
C SER A 668 -36.76 -28.76 -31.89
N LEU A 669 -36.60 -28.45 -30.61
CA LEU A 669 -37.65 -28.60 -29.60
C LEU A 669 -38.84 -27.68 -29.91
N ILE A 670 -38.59 -26.41 -30.24
CA ILE A 670 -39.64 -25.45 -30.61
C ILE A 670 -40.35 -25.91 -31.88
N LEU A 671 -39.62 -26.38 -32.89
CA LEU A 671 -40.19 -26.89 -34.15
C LEU A 671 -41.06 -28.13 -33.90
N THR A 672 -40.61 -29.05 -33.04
CA THR A 672 -41.37 -30.25 -32.68
C THR A 672 -42.65 -29.90 -31.94
N LEU A 673 -42.58 -29.03 -30.92
CA LEU A 673 -43.74 -28.50 -30.21
C LEU A 673 -44.73 -27.81 -31.16
N PHE A 674 -44.19 -27.06 -32.12
CA PHE A 674 -44.97 -26.36 -33.13
C PHE A 674 -45.70 -27.31 -34.09
N ILE A 675 -45.02 -28.37 -34.56
CA ILE A 675 -45.63 -29.42 -35.39
C ILE A 675 -46.75 -30.13 -34.61
N ILE A 676 -46.52 -30.46 -33.33
CA ILE A 676 -47.54 -31.06 -32.46
C ILE A 676 -48.74 -30.13 -32.29
N LEU A 677 -48.51 -28.84 -32.03
CA LEU A 677 -49.57 -27.84 -31.88
C LEU A 677 -50.41 -27.67 -33.16
N ILE A 678 -49.77 -27.69 -34.33
CA ILE A 678 -50.47 -27.67 -35.62
C ILE A 678 -51.30 -28.95 -35.77
N ALA A 679 -50.71 -30.12 -35.52
CA ALA A 679 -51.38 -31.41 -35.65
C ALA A 679 -52.64 -31.51 -34.75
N LEU A 680 -52.54 -31.04 -33.50
CA LEU A 680 -53.66 -31.00 -32.55
C LEU A 680 -54.74 -29.97 -32.94
N ASN A 681 -54.38 -28.90 -33.65
CA ASN A 681 -55.27 -27.79 -34.01
C ASN A 681 -55.60 -27.70 -35.52
N ILE A 682 -55.45 -28.80 -36.28
CA ILE A 682 -55.65 -28.83 -37.75
C ILE A 682 -56.98 -28.18 -38.19
N LYS A 683 -58.06 -28.29 -37.39
CA LYS A 683 -59.37 -27.72 -37.71
C LYS A 683 -59.45 -26.19 -37.52
N THR A 684 -58.68 -25.60 -36.60
CA THR A 684 -58.67 -24.15 -36.30
C THR A 684 -57.59 -23.37 -37.07
N VAL A 685 -56.56 -24.05 -37.57
CA VAL A 685 -55.49 -23.49 -38.43
C VAL A 685 -56.01 -22.93 -39.77
N LYS A 686 -57.22 -23.32 -40.21
CA LYS A 686 -57.87 -22.79 -41.42
C LYS A 686 -58.24 -21.28 -41.33
N GLN A 687 -58.21 -20.69 -40.14
CA GLN A 687 -58.45 -19.26 -39.96
C GLN A 687 -57.21 -18.43 -40.38
N ARG A 688 -57.40 -17.48 -41.30
CA ARG A 688 -56.32 -16.68 -41.93
C ARG A 688 -55.41 -15.97 -40.92
N LYS A 689 -55.95 -15.49 -39.78
CA LYS A 689 -55.17 -14.84 -38.71
C LYS A 689 -54.24 -15.80 -37.97
N LEU A 690 -54.71 -17.00 -37.64
CA LEU A 690 -53.91 -18.04 -36.98
C LEU A 690 -52.81 -18.56 -37.91
N ARG A 691 -53.10 -18.76 -39.20
CA ARG A 691 -52.12 -19.17 -40.20
C ARG A 691 -50.90 -18.24 -40.26
N ASN A 692 -51.11 -16.92 -40.19
CA ASN A 692 -50.01 -15.95 -40.22
C ASN A 692 -49.14 -16.02 -38.95
N VAL A 693 -49.75 -16.27 -37.79
CA VAL A 693 -49.01 -16.50 -36.54
C VAL A 693 -48.14 -17.75 -36.63
N TYR A 694 -48.69 -18.85 -37.17
CA TYR A 694 -47.95 -20.08 -37.40
C TYR A 694 -46.76 -19.87 -38.37
N ILE A 695 -46.98 -19.23 -39.52
CA ILE A 695 -45.90 -18.93 -40.48
C ILE A 695 -44.79 -18.08 -39.83
N THR A 696 -45.16 -17.09 -39.01
CA THR A 696 -44.19 -16.22 -38.33
C THR A 696 -43.36 -17.01 -37.31
N LEU A 697 -43.99 -17.88 -36.52
CA LEU A 697 -43.29 -18.75 -35.56
C LEU A 697 -42.34 -19.74 -36.25
N LEU A 698 -42.76 -20.35 -37.37
CA LEU A 698 -41.91 -21.22 -38.18
C LEU A 698 -40.70 -20.46 -38.72
N ALA A 699 -40.91 -19.25 -39.26
CA ALA A 699 -39.84 -18.41 -39.79
C ALA A 699 -38.82 -18.03 -38.70
N ILE A 700 -39.28 -17.67 -37.50
CA ILE A 700 -38.41 -17.38 -36.35
C ILE A 700 -37.62 -18.63 -35.96
N THR A 701 -38.27 -19.80 -35.88
CA THR A 701 -37.62 -21.06 -35.49
C THR A 701 -36.54 -21.48 -36.49
N LEU A 702 -36.84 -21.39 -37.79
CA LEU A 702 -35.88 -21.64 -38.86
C LEU A 702 -34.72 -20.65 -38.84
N SER A 703 -34.97 -19.37 -38.53
CA SER A 703 -33.92 -18.35 -38.41
C SER A 703 -32.98 -18.65 -37.23
N VAL A 704 -33.51 -19.09 -36.09
CA VAL A 704 -32.71 -19.51 -34.92
C VAL A 704 -31.88 -20.75 -35.25
N MET A 705 -32.47 -21.73 -35.93
CA MET A 705 -31.72 -22.92 -36.38
C MET A 705 -30.61 -22.57 -37.36
N LEU A 706 -30.89 -21.71 -38.35
CA LEU A 706 -29.91 -21.27 -39.36
C LEU A 706 -28.75 -20.51 -38.71
N ALA A 707 -29.04 -19.63 -37.75
CA ALA A 707 -28.02 -18.97 -36.94
C ALA A 707 -27.17 -20.00 -36.17
N GLY A 708 -27.80 -21.05 -35.62
CA GLY A 708 -27.11 -22.16 -34.96
C GLY A 708 -26.16 -22.93 -35.89
N VAL A 709 -26.59 -23.25 -37.11
CA VAL A 709 -25.74 -23.91 -38.13
C VAL A 709 -24.56 -23.02 -38.52
N LEU A 710 -24.81 -21.73 -38.77
CA LEU A 710 -23.74 -20.78 -39.12
C LEU A 710 -22.69 -20.66 -38.03
N LEU A 711 -23.10 -20.66 -36.76
CA LEU A 711 -22.18 -20.62 -35.61
C LEU A 711 -21.37 -21.91 -35.41
N ILE A 712 -21.83 -23.04 -35.95
CA ILE A 712 -21.07 -24.30 -35.94
C ILE A 712 -20.04 -24.34 -37.08
N LEU A 713 -20.34 -23.71 -38.21
CA LEU A 713 -19.50 -23.71 -39.42
C LEU A 713 -18.38 -22.65 -39.40
N ILE A 714 -18.50 -21.60 -38.55
CA ILE A 714 -17.55 -20.47 -38.42
C ILE A 714 -16.80 -20.55 -37.09
#